data_AF-A0A7I7XXG3-F1
#
_entry.id   AF-A0A7I7XXG3-F1
#
_cell.length_a   1.000
_cell.length_b   1.000
_cell.length_c   1.000
_cell.angle_alpha   90.00
_cell.angle_beta   90.00
_cell.angle_gamma   90.00
#
_symmetry.space_group_name_H-M   'P 1'
#
loop_
_entity.id
_entity.type
_entity.pdbx_description
1 polymer ?
#
loop_
_entity_poly.entity_id
_entity_poly.type
_entity_poly.pdbx_seq_one_letter_code
_entity_poly.pdbx_strand_id
1 'polypeptide(L)'
;MTVPTTADVIVVGAGAAGLYAVHRLRRDGFSVRVLESADDLGGTWFWNRYPGARVDIPSVDYMYSFDPDWRNDWQWSEKYATQPEILRYLNHIADKFDLRRDIAFDTRVRRAVWDDQGASWHIDTDRGACACRHLVMATGCLSTPKDPDIAGVDRFRGETLFTSRWPHHPVDFSGRRVAVVGTGSSGIQSIPLIAEQARELVVFQRTPSFSLPAHNGPLAPERVAQLDDEAEYREAARYSRGGVPQERSITPTMSVSAEERTLRYERAWQIGELLETMNVYADVLSNPEANHQLAEFFRGKIRATVTDPETAELLCPTRYPIGAKRICLDTDYHATFNRPNVRLVDLRRDPLETVTETGIDTRDESFEFDTIVFATGFDALTGALAAIDIRGRDGQSLKDKWAAGPSTYLGLTSAGFPNLFLVTGPGSPSVLSNMMVSIEQHVDLVADLIGGLRSDGLDTIEPTARAEAGWMQHVQDCADISLFPQADSWYMGANVPGKPRVFLPYAAGVDSYRNACDDMIQRDFLGFKRSGPAGTVCKDGVVRRLQPDVQAVLEEVAALNLPPLESLSPAGARAGFAEANTQRPPGPEVGEIVDASFPGPAGDLDYRLYRPASAGPHPVLVYFHGGGWVLGDARSDDPLCRDLCVRTDAVVVSVDYRHGPEHRFPAAIEDSFAAVRWAAENAAELGGTPGPIAVAGWSAGAGNAAVVCQLARDAGGPEIAVQVLVAPVADADTDRPSYAENGTGYDLDATLMQWFFDHYSDPAVRTDPRIAPLRAADLTGLPPAVVVTCEFDVLRDGGTAYAEALAAAGVRTEHIRARGHTHCSLTMVDVVLSGVPVREELATAFRQLAKD
;
A
#
# COMPACT_ATOMS: atom_id res chain seq x y z
N MET A 1 -38.61 -17.85 -10.07
CA MET A 1 -39.34 -16.73 -10.71
C MET A 1 -38.82 -16.55 -12.13
N THR A 2 -39.61 -16.02 -13.07
CA THR A 2 -39.14 -15.68 -14.43
C THR A 2 -38.21 -14.46 -14.38
N VAL A 3 -37.07 -14.51 -15.08
CA VAL A 3 -36.15 -13.37 -15.22
C VAL A 3 -36.91 -12.17 -15.82
N PRO A 4 -36.94 -11.00 -15.17
CA PRO A 4 -37.56 -9.81 -15.74
C PRO A 4 -36.85 -9.36 -17.01
N THR A 5 -37.57 -8.81 -17.97
CA THR A 5 -36.99 -8.33 -19.22
C THR A 5 -36.09 -7.10 -19.03
N THR A 6 -36.40 -6.21 -18.07
CA THR A 6 -35.67 -4.95 -17.83
C THR A 6 -35.71 -4.48 -16.37
N ALA A 7 -34.63 -3.87 -15.87
CA ALA A 7 -34.56 -3.14 -14.58
C ALA A 7 -33.60 -1.94 -14.68
N ASP A 8 -33.65 -0.97 -13.75
CA ASP A 8 -32.68 0.13 -13.74
C ASP A 8 -31.28 -0.40 -13.40
N VAL A 9 -31.21 -1.25 -12.37
CA VAL A 9 -29.98 -1.87 -11.88
C VAL A 9 -30.12 -3.38 -11.83
N ILE A 10 -29.17 -4.09 -12.45
CA ILE A 10 -28.98 -5.53 -12.23
C ILE A 10 -27.72 -5.73 -11.39
N VAL A 11 -27.86 -6.54 -10.35
CA VAL A 11 -26.78 -6.94 -9.45
C VAL A 11 -26.49 -8.42 -9.68
N VAL A 12 -25.22 -8.80 -9.79
CA VAL A 12 -24.81 -10.21 -9.98
C VAL A 12 -24.21 -10.74 -8.68
N GLY A 13 -24.91 -11.68 -8.04
CA GLY A 13 -24.54 -12.31 -6.76
C GLY A 13 -25.43 -11.87 -5.58
N ALA A 14 -25.91 -12.83 -4.79
CA ALA A 14 -26.73 -12.65 -3.58
C ALA A 14 -25.94 -12.96 -2.29
N GLY A 15 -24.65 -12.62 -2.27
CA GLY A 15 -23.86 -12.50 -1.04
C GLY A 15 -24.17 -11.20 -0.30
N ALA A 16 -23.37 -10.87 0.72
CA ALA A 16 -23.59 -9.67 1.53
C ALA A 16 -23.69 -8.37 0.69
N ALA A 17 -22.78 -8.20 -0.28
CA ALA A 17 -22.83 -7.07 -1.21
C ALA A 17 -24.13 -6.97 -2.01
N GLY A 18 -24.65 -8.10 -2.51
CA GLY A 18 -25.89 -8.13 -3.27
C GLY A 18 -27.11 -7.77 -2.44
N LEU A 19 -27.18 -8.31 -1.21
CA LEU A 19 -28.27 -8.00 -0.28
C LEU A 19 -28.29 -6.52 0.09
N TYR A 20 -27.12 -5.95 0.41
CA TYR A 20 -27.04 -4.53 0.72
C TYR A 20 -27.33 -3.64 -0.51
N ALA A 21 -26.88 -4.02 -1.71
CA ALA A 21 -27.20 -3.30 -2.94
C ALA A 21 -28.70 -3.21 -3.18
N VAL A 22 -29.46 -4.30 -2.98
CA VAL A 22 -30.93 -4.26 -3.05
C VAL A 22 -31.50 -3.30 -2.02
N HIS A 23 -31.09 -3.41 -0.75
CA HIS A 23 -31.57 -2.55 0.32
C HIS A 23 -31.36 -1.06 -0.01
N ARG A 24 -30.11 -0.69 -0.32
CA ARG A 24 -29.65 0.69 -0.53
C ARG A 24 -30.26 1.33 -1.78
N LEU A 25 -30.24 0.65 -2.93
CA LEU A 25 -30.70 1.20 -4.22
C LEU A 25 -32.23 1.23 -4.32
N ARG A 26 -32.92 0.24 -3.76
CA ARG A 26 -34.39 0.23 -3.73
C ARG A 26 -34.94 1.36 -2.87
N ARG A 27 -34.25 1.68 -1.76
CA ARG A 27 -34.57 2.84 -0.91
C ARG A 27 -34.48 4.15 -1.68
N ASP A 28 -33.57 4.24 -2.66
CA ASP A 28 -33.39 5.42 -3.53
C ASP A 28 -34.33 5.44 -4.74
N GLY A 29 -35.30 4.52 -4.78
CA GLY A 29 -36.35 4.48 -5.79
C GLY A 29 -35.94 3.84 -7.12
N PHE A 30 -34.81 3.11 -7.17
CA PHE A 30 -34.44 2.33 -8.36
C PHE A 30 -35.16 0.98 -8.38
N SER A 31 -35.50 0.50 -9.58
CA SER A 31 -35.87 -0.90 -9.79
C SER A 31 -34.60 -1.76 -9.84
N VAL A 32 -34.48 -2.72 -8.91
CA VAL A 32 -33.27 -3.53 -8.70
C VAL A 32 -33.61 -5.00 -8.85
N ARG A 33 -32.76 -5.77 -9.54
CA ARG A 33 -32.84 -7.24 -9.60
C ARG A 33 -31.49 -7.88 -9.35
N VAL A 34 -31.46 -8.94 -8.55
CA VAL A 34 -30.27 -9.74 -8.29
C VAL A 34 -30.35 -11.05 -9.06
N LEU A 35 -29.25 -11.43 -9.70
CA LEU A 35 -29.08 -12.73 -10.35
C LEU A 35 -28.10 -13.57 -9.51
N GLU A 36 -28.56 -14.71 -8.98
CA GLU A 36 -27.77 -15.62 -8.17
C GLU A 36 -27.76 -17.02 -8.79
N SER A 37 -26.57 -17.61 -8.85
CA SER A 37 -26.35 -18.94 -9.40
C SER A 37 -26.69 -20.08 -8.42
N ALA A 38 -26.63 -19.82 -7.12
CA ALA A 38 -27.11 -20.70 -6.06
C ALA A 38 -28.64 -20.75 -6.00
N ASP A 39 -29.17 -21.76 -5.32
CA ASP A 39 -30.60 -21.92 -5.06
C ASP A 39 -31.09 -21.11 -3.83
N ASP A 40 -30.17 -20.46 -3.11
CA ASP A 40 -30.46 -19.56 -1.99
C ASP A 40 -29.37 -18.47 -1.82
N LEU A 41 -29.60 -17.53 -0.92
CA LEU A 41 -28.70 -16.41 -0.63
C LEU A 41 -27.53 -16.82 0.29
N GLY A 42 -26.53 -15.94 0.38
CA GLY A 42 -25.46 -16.02 1.37
C GLY A 42 -24.05 -15.96 0.80
N GLY A 43 -23.89 -16.17 -0.51
CA GLY A 43 -22.59 -16.10 -1.19
C GLY A 43 -21.57 -17.03 -0.55
N THR A 44 -20.46 -16.49 -0.03
CA THR A 44 -19.43 -17.25 0.71
C THR A 44 -20.02 -18.21 1.74
N TRP A 45 -21.01 -17.75 2.50
CA TRP A 45 -21.62 -18.50 3.59
C TRP A 45 -22.68 -19.50 3.13
N PHE A 46 -23.08 -19.45 1.86
CA PHE A 46 -23.87 -20.51 1.26
C PHE A 46 -22.98 -21.68 0.81
N TRP A 47 -21.85 -21.38 0.16
CA TRP A 47 -20.98 -22.37 -0.48
C TRP A 47 -19.99 -23.08 0.47
N ASN A 48 -19.41 -22.35 1.43
CA ASN A 48 -18.29 -22.82 2.25
C ASN A 48 -18.76 -23.50 3.54
N ARG A 49 -19.35 -24.70 3.44
CA ARG A 49 -19.92 -25.43 4.60
C ARG A 49 -18.99 -26.47 5.22
N TYR A 50 -17.68 -26.36 4.97
CA TYR A 50 -16.69 -27.28 5.52
C TYR A 50 -16.63 -27.18 7.06
N PRO A 51 -16.25 -28.25 7.77
CA PRO A 51 -16.18 -28.23 9.23
C PRO A 51 -15.20 -27.14 9.70
N GLY A 52 -15.67 -26.27 10.60
CA GLY A 52 -14.84 -25.21 11.21
C GLY A 52 -14.86 -23.88 10.46
N ALA A 53 -15.55 -23.79 9.31
CA ALA A 53 -15.71 -22.53 8.57
C ALA A 53 -16.25 -21.41 9.47
N ARG A 54 -15.50 -20.32 9.61
CA ARG A 54 -15.83 -19.16 10.45
C ARG A 54 -15.17 -17.88 9.97
N VAL A 55 -15.65 -16.75 10.49
CA VAL A 55 -15.06 -15.41 10.29
C VAL A 55 -13.72 -15.27 11.03
N ASP A 56 -12.90 -14.33 10.57
CA ASP A 56 -11.64 -13.91 11.23
C ASP A 56 -11.66 -12.44 11.70
N ILE A 57 -12.83 -11.80 11.57
CA ILE A 57 -13.18 -10.51 12.15
C ILE A 57 -14.24 -10.80 13.22
N PRO A 58 -14.21 -10.15 14.40
CA PRO A 58 -15.20 -10.40 15.43
C PRO A 58 -16.63 -10.24 14.89
N SER A 59 -17.56 -11.10 15.31
CA SER A 59 -18.92 -11.20 14.76
C SER A 59 -19.69 -9.88 14.81
N VAL A 60 -19.46 -9.08 15.85
CA VAL A 60 -20.06 -7.74 16.01
C VAL A 60 -19.54 -6.73 15.00
N ASP A 61 -18.38 -6.95 14.41
CA ASP A 61 -17.82 -6.11 13.33
C ASP A 61 -18.11 -6.69 11.95
N TYR A 62 -18.24 -8.02 11.85
CA TYR A 62 -18.61 -8.72 10.62
C TYR A 62 -20.14 -8.77 10.46
N MET A 63 -20.78 -7.60 10.47
CA MET A 63 -22.21 -7.43 10.27
C MET A 63 -22.51 -6.10 9.58
N TYR A 64 -23.75 -5.91 9.13
CA TYR A 64 -24.17 -4.62 8.57
C TYR A 64 -24.29 -3.54 9.65
N SER A 65 -23.94 -2.30 9.29
CA SER A 65 -24.06 -1.13 10.16
C SER A 65 -25.35 -0.35 9.93
N PHE A 66 -26.11 -0.63 8.86
CA PHE A 66 -27.31 0.13 8.50
C PHE A 66 -28.56 -0.21 9.32
N ASP A 67 -28.55 -1.29 10.11
CA ASP A 67 -29.68 -1.72 10.95
C ASP A 67 -29.47 -1.29 12.41
N PRO A 68 -30.02 -0.15 12.86
CA PRO A 68 -29.80 0.33 14.22
C PRO A 68 -30.50 -0.52 15.30
N ASP A 69 -31.47 -1.35 14.93
CA ASP A 69 -32.31 -2.12 15.85
C ASP A 69 -31.91 -3.59 15.98
N TRP A 70 -30.77 -4.00 15.39
CA TRP A 70 -30.36 -5.41 15.32
C TRP A 70 -30.33 -6.11 16.68
N ARG A 71 -30.03 -5.41 17.77
CA ARG A 71 -29.98 -5.98 19.12
C ARG A 71 -31.33 -6.51 19.62
N ASN A 72 -32.43 -6.06 19.03
CA ASN A 72 -33.77 -6.51 19.41
C ASN A 72 -34.08 -7.90 18.88
N ASP A 73 -33.46 -8.31 17.77
CA ASP A 73 -33.83 -9.50 17.03
C ASP A 73 -32.65 -10.39 16.61
N TRP A 74 -31.41 -9.99 16.91
CA TRP A 74 -30.20 -10.77 16.66
C TRP A 74 -29.23 -10.74 17.85
N GLN A 75 -28.64 -11.90 18.16
CA GLN A 75 -27.60 -12.05 19.17
C GLN A 75 -26.55 -13.03 18.65
N TRP A 76 -25.29 -12.59 18.64
CA TRP A 76 -24.15 -13.46 18.31
C TRP A 76 -23.82 -14.42 19.44
N SER A 77 -23.60 -15.69 19.11
CA SER A 77 -23.30 -16.75 20.08
C SER A 77 -21.83 -16.78 20.51
N GLU A 78 -20.93 -16.27 19.68
CA GLU A 78 -19.48 -16.35 19.84
C GLU A 78 -18.73 -15.17 19.19
N LYS A 79 -17.49 -14.92 19.64
CA LYS A 79 -16.58 -13.88 19.14
C LYS A 79 -16.35 -14.01 17.64
N TYR A 80 -16.17 -15.23 17.13
CA TYR A 80 -15.98 -15.51 15.70
C TYR A 80 -17.00 -16.51 15.20
N ALA A 81 -18.17 -16.01 14.77
CA ALA A 81 -19.31 -16.83 14.36
C ALA A 81 -18.97 -17.81 13.23
N THR A 82 -19.48 -19.04 13.39
CA THR A 82 -19.41 -20.09 12.37
C THR A 82 -20.28 -19.79 11.15
N GLN A 83 -19.96 -20.44 10.02
CA GLN A 83 -20.72 -20.35 8.78
C GLN A 83 -22.25 -20.50 8.94
N PRO A 84 -22.80 -21.52 9.65
CA PRO A 84 -24.25 -21.64 9.80
C PRO A 84 -24.88 -20.46 10.53
N GLU A 85 -24.18 -19.83 11.48
CA GLU A 85 -24.68 -18.65 12.20
C GLU A 85 -24.68 -17.41 11.30
N ILE A 86 -23.60 -17.17 10.55
CA ILE A 86 -23.55 -16.07 9.57
C ILE A 86 -24.62 -16.26 8.49
N LEU A 87 -24.84 -17.48 7.99
CA LEU A 87 -25.88 -17.73 7.01
C LEU A 87 -27.29 -17.43 7.59
N ARG A 88 -27.56 -17.80 8.85
CA ARG A 88 -28.81 -17.41 9.54
C ARG A 88 -28.94 -15.89 9.67
N TYR A 89 -27.86 -15.17 9.98
CA TYR A 89 -27.85 -13.71 10.05
C TYR A 89 -28.25 -13.08 8.71
N LEU A 90 -27.64 -13.53 7.61
CA LEU A 90 -27.97 -13.01 6.28
C LEU A 90 -29.40 -13.34 5.87
N ASN A 91 -29.91 -14.53 6.23
CA ASN A 91 -31.30 -14.89 6.03
C ASN A 91 -32.25 -13.98 6.82
N HIS A 92 -31.95 -13.73 8.10
CA HIS A 92 -32.68 -12.80 8.96
C HIS A 92 -32.76 -11.40 8.36
N ILE A 93 -31.63 -10.84 7.90
CA ILE A 93 -31.59 -9.54 7.22
C ILE A 93 -32.45 -9.54 5.96
N ALA A 94 -32.34 -10.59 5.15
CA ALA A 94 -33.12 -10.69 3.92
C ALA A 94 -34.65 -10.80 4.18
N ASP A 95 -35.07 -11.38 5.31
CA ASP A 95 -36.48 -11.44 5.71
C ASP A 95 -36.93 -10.09 6.29
N LYS A 96 -36.16 -9.53 7.24
CA LYS A 96 -36.45 -8.25 7.90
C LYS A 96 -36.67 -7.11 6.92
N PHE A 97 -35.87 -7.07 5.86
CA PHE A 97 -35.94 -6.03 4.83
C PHE A 97 -36.61 -6.48 3.53
N ASP A 98 -37.28 -7.64 3.48
CA ASP A 98 -37.99 -8.17 2.31
C ASP A 98 -37.14 -8.12 1.02
N LEU A 99 -35.93 -8.67 1.08
CA LEU A 99 -34.95 -8.60 -0.02
C LEU A 99 -35.13 -9.74 -1.03
N ARG A 100 -35.63 -10.91 -0.60
CA ARG A 100 -35.73 -12.11 -1.45
C ARG A 100 -36.59 -11.93 -2.70
N ARG A 101 -37.62 -11.08 -2.65
CA ARG A 101 -38.51 -10.81 -3.79
C ARG A 101 -37.79 -10.21 -5.01
N ASP A 102 -36.59 -9.67 -4.79
CA ASP A 102 -35.76 -9.02 -5.80
C ASP A 102 -34.65 -9.92 -6.35
N ILE A 103 -34.59 -11.18 -5.90
CA ILE A 103 -33.55 -12.15 -6.25
C ILE A 103 -34.11 -13.25 -7.18
N ALA A 104 -33.40 -13.49 -8.28
CA ALA A 104 -33.59 -14.65 -9.15
C ALA A 104 -32.47 -15.67 -8.87
N PHE A 105 -32.81 -16.70 -8.09
CA PHE A 105 -31.96 -17.87 -7.83
C PHE A 105 -31.86 -18.78 -9.06
N ASP A 106 -30.94 -19.75 -9.02
CA ASP A 106 -30.68 -20.71 -10.10
C ASP A 106 -30.47 -20.04 -11.48
N THR A 107 -29.89 -18.85 -11.48
CA THR A 107 -29.74 -17.97 -12.65
C THR A 107 -28.29 -17.52 -12.79
N ARG A 108 -27.54 -18.21 -13.64
CA ARG A 108 -26.12 -17.92 -13.89
C ARG A 108 -25.98 -16.96 -15.07
N VAL A 109 -25.36 -15.80 -14.84
CA VAL A 109 -24.93 -14.88 -15.89
C VAL A 109 -23.78 -15.52 -16.68
N ARG A 110 -23.88 -15.50 -18.02
CA ARG A 110 -22.87 -16.03 -18.94
C ARG A 110 -22.17 -14.93 -19.72
N ARG A 111 -22.92 -13.91 -20.11
CA ARG A 111 -22.44 -12.82 -20.97
C ARG A 111 -23.16 -11.52 -20.63
N ALA A 112 -22.43 -10.41 -20.70
CA ALA A 112 -22.96 -9.06 -20.55
C ALA A 112 -22.35 -8.16 -21.63
N VAL A 113 -23.16 -7.50 -22.44
CA VAL A 113 -22.71 -6.67 -23.56
C VAL A 113 -23.30 -5.27 -23.44
N TRP A 114 -22.43 -4.26 -23.50
CA TRP A 114 -22.83 -2.87 -23.56
C TRP A 114 -23.40 -2.50 -24.94
N ASP A 115 -24.52 -1.79 -24.94
CA ASP A 115 -25.10 -1.15 -26.11
C ASP A 115 -24.97 0.38 -26.00
N ASP A 116 -24.13 0.95 -26.87
CA ASP A 116 -23.91 2.39 -26.96
C ASP A 116 -25.15 3.17 -27.42
N GLN A 117 -26.05 2.55 -28.21
CA GLN A 117 -27.25 3.23 -28.70
C GLN A 117 -28.31 3.37 -27.59
N GLY A 118 -28.52 2.30 -26.83
CA GLY A 118 -29.47 2.26 -25.71
C GLY A 118 -28.94 2.76 -24.37
N ALA A 119 -27.62 3.01 -24.27
CA ALA A 119 -26.92 3.28 -23.01
C ALA A 119 -27.25 2.24 -21.93
N SER A 120 -27.21 0.96 -22.32
CA SER A 120 -27.66 -0.16 -21.50
C SER A 120 -26.83 -1.41 -21.68
N TRP A 121 -26.84 -2.27 -20.66
CA TRP A 121 -26.28 -3.62 -20.68
C TRP A 121 -27.34 -4.64 -21.08
N HIS A 122 -27.00 -5.51 -22.03
CA HIS A 122 -27.74 -6.73 -22.36
C HIS A 122 -27.07 -7.94 -21.71
N ILE A 123 -27.82 -8.73 -20.96
CA ILE A 123 -27.30 -9.79 -20.10
C ILE A 123 -27.95 -11.11 -20.48
N ASP A 124 -27.12 -12.08 -20.87
CA ASP A 124 -27.54 -13.44 -21.18
C ASP A 124 -27.27 -14.35 -19.96
N THR A 125 -28.32 -15.05 -19.54
CA THR A 125 -28.26 -16.06 -18.47
C THR A 125 -28.61 -17.44 -19.01
N ASP A 126 -28.41 -18.48 -18.20
CA ASP A 126 -28.92 -19.83 -18.49
C ASP A 126 -30.45 -19.96 -18.39
N ARG A 127 -31.15 -18.93 -17.91
CA ARG A 127 -32.62 -18.89 -17.76
C ARG A 127 -33.30 -17.87 -18.67
N GLY A 128 -32.56 -17.14 -19.51
CA GLY A 128 -33.08 -16.14 -20.43
C GLY A 128 -32.26 -14.85 -20.46
N ALA A 129 -32.66 -13.91 -21.32
CA ALA A 129 -32.02 -12.61 -21.47
C ALA A 129 -32.75 -11.51 -20.70
N CYS A 130 -32.00 -10.53 -20.22
CA CYS A 130 -32.51 -9.33 -19.56
C CYS A 130 -31.63 -8.12 -19.90
N ALA A 131 -32.08 -6.91 -19.53
CA ALA A 131 -31.30 -5.69 -19.73
C ALA A 131 -31.40 -4.72 -18.55
N CYS A 132 -30.37 -3.90 -18.38
CA CYS A 132 -30.36 -2.80 -17.39
C CYS A 132 -29.54 -1.61 -17.85
N ARG A 133 -29.69 -0.47 -17.18
CA ARG A 133 -28.82 0.69 -17.41
C ARG A 133 -27.51 0.56 -16.64
N HIS A 134 -27.58 0.09 -15.41
CA HIS A 134 -26.43 -0.06 -14.52
C HIS A 134 -26.24 -1.52 -14.12
N LEU A 135 -25.01 -2.03 -14.25
CA LEU A 135 -24.64 -3.40 -13.91
C LEU A 135 -23.68 -3.38 -12.73
N VAL A 136 -24.07 -4.02 -11.63
CA VAL A 136 -23.26 -4.11 -10.40
C VAL A 136 -22.79 -5.54 -10.19
N MET A 137 -21.48 -5.74 -10.26
CA MET A 137 -20.84 -7.04 -10.07
C MET A 137 -20.52 -7.24 -8.58
N ALA A 138 -21.44 -7.89 -7.87
CA ALA A 138 -21.29 -8.33 -6.48
C ALA A 138 -20.85 -9.81 -6.42
N THR A 139 -20.02 -10.24 -7.37
CA THR A 139 -19.67 -11.66 -7.61
C THR A 139 -18.75 -12.27 -6.56
N GLY A 140 -18.23 -11.46 -5.64
CA GLY A 140 -17.29 -11.85 -4.59
C GLY A 140 -15.84 -11.97 -5.11
N CYS A 141 -14.89 -11.58 -4.25
CA CYS A 141 -13.46 -11.61 -4.56
C CYS A 141 -12.81 -13.00 -4.35
N LEU A 142 -13.53 -13.96 -3.76
CA LEU A 142 -13.05 -15.32 -3.46
C LEU A 142 -14.17 -16.34 -3.75
N SER A 143 -14.66 -16.37 -4.98
CA SER A 143 -15.85 -17.16 -5.36
C SER A 143 -15.65 -18.14 -6.51
N THR A 144 -14.53 -18.05 -7.25
CA THR A 144 -14.17 -19.02 -8.29
C THR A 144 -13.16 -20.02 -7.72
N PRO A 145 -13.58 -21.27 -7.40
CA PRO A 145 -12.67 -22.27 -6.86
C PRO A 145 -11.53 -22.56 -7.83
N LYS A 146 -10.34 -22.82 -7.28
CA LYS A 146 -9.24 -23.35 -8.08
C LYS A 146 -9.39 -24.87 -8.17
N ASP A 147 -9.40 -25.41 -9.38
CA ASP A 147 -9.33 -26.86 -9.57
C ASP A 147 -7.96 -27.40 -9.13
N PRO A 148 -7.88 -28.62 -8.58
CA PRO A 148 -6.60 -29.18 -8.14
C PRO A 148 -5.66 -29.33 -9.32
N ASP A 149 -4.45 -28.79 -9.16
CA ASP A 149 -3.39 -28.86 -10.15
C ASP A 149 -2.59 -30.16 -9.95
N ILE A 150 -3.29 -31.30 -9.96
CA ILE A 150 -2.73 -32.64 -9.73
C ILE A 150 -3.37 -33.60 -10.73
N ALA A 151 -2.56 -34.39 -11.43
CA ALA A 151 -3.05 -35.35 -12.40
C ALA A 151 -3.85 -36.48 -11.72
N GLY A 152 -4.94 -36.93 -12.36
CA GLY A 152 -5.65 -38.15 -11.98
C GLY A 152 -6.71 -38.00 -10.88
N VAL A 153 -7.06 -36.77 -10.47
CA VAL A 153 -8.07 -36.49 -9.44
C VAL A 153 -9.42 -37.14 -9.76
N ASP A 154 -9.77 -37.21 -11.04
CA ASP A 154 -10.99 -37.82 -11.58
C ASP A 154 -11.02 -39.36 -11.46
N ARG A 155 -9.87 -40.00 -11.20
CA ARG A 155 -9.76 -41.47 -11.09
C ARG A 155 -10.02 -42.00 -9.68
N PHE A 156 -9.94 -41.15 -8.67
CA PHE A 156 -10.08 -41.55 -7.27
C PHE A 156 -11.48 -42.14 -7.02
N ARG A 157 -11.53 -43.34 -6.44
CA ARG A 157 -12.79 -44.05 -6.21
C ARG A 157 -13.44 -43.73 -4.87
N GLY A 158 -12.69 -43.11 -3.96
CA GLY A 158 -13.21 -42.62 -2.68
C GLY A 158 -13.93 -41.28 -2.84
N GLU A 159 -14.25 -40.67 -1.70
CA GLU A 159 -14.95 -39.39 -1.67
C GLU A 159 -13.99 -38.22 -1.91
N THR A 160 -14.31 -37.33 -2.85
CA THR A 160 -13.53 -36.10 -3.08
C THR A 160 -14.33 -34.88 -2.65
N LEU A 161 -13.77 -34.11 -1.73
CA LEU A 161 -14.40 -32.93 -1.15
C LEU A 161 -13.58 -31.68 -1.42
N PHE A 162 -14.27 -30.56 -1.57
CA PHE A 162 -13.66 -29.25 -1.78
C PHE A 162 -14.23 -28.29 -0.75
N THR A 163 -13.37 -27.58 -0.03
CA THR A 163 -13.84 -26.62 1.00
C THR A 163 -14.72 -25.53 0.40
N SER A 164 -14.49 -25.16 -0.85
CA SER A 164 -15.22 -24.11 -1.58
C SER A 164 -16.62 -24.50 -2.09
N ARG A 165 -16.97 -25.78 -2.06
CA ARG A 165 -18.25 -26.32 -2.56
C ARG A 165 -18.65 -27.56 -1.75
N TRP A 166 -18.65 -27.39 -0.43
CA TRP A 166 -18.89 -28.50 0.49
C TRP A 166 -20.32 -29.01 0.38
N PRO A 167 -20.58 -30.32 0.49
CA PRO A 167 -21.93 -30.86 0.45
C PRO A 167 -22.85 -30.23 1.49
N HIS A 168 -24.13 -30.08 1.15
CA HIS A 168 -25.15 -29.52 2.06
C HIS A 168 -25.68 -30.52 3.09
N HIS A 169 -25.16 -31.74 3.08
CA HIS A 169 -25.41 -32.76 4.09
C HIS A 169 -24.16 -32.94 4.97
N PRO A 170 -24.32 -33.36 6.24
CA PRO A 170 -23.18 -33.66 7.10
C PRO A 170 -22.29 -34.75 6.49
N VAL A 171 -20.98 -34.53 6.56
CA VAL A 171 -19.96 -35.52 6.18
C VAL A 171 -19.38 -36.12 7.46
N ASP A 172 -19.33 -37.45 7.54
CA ASP A 172 -18.80 -38.19 8.68
C ASP A 172 -17.46 -38.84 8.31
N PHE A 173 -16.39 -38.46 9.02
CA PHE A 173 -15.05 -39.01 8.85
C PHE A 173 -14.73 -40.17 9.79
N SER A 174 -15.67 -40.57 10.66
CA SER A 174 -15.47 -41.64 11.65
C SER A 174 -14.98 -42.93 11.00
N GLY A 175 -13.81 -43.39 11.44
CA GLY A 175 -13.20 -44.63 10.94
C GLY A 175 -12.50 -44.52 9.58
N ARG A 176 -12.53 -43.36 8.91
CA ARG A 176 -11.95 -43.14 7.58
C ARG A 176 -10.48 -42.72 7.64
N ARG A 177 -9.73 -43.05 6.57
CA ARG A 177 -8.43 -42.46 6.24
C ARG A 177 -8.65 -41.25 5.35
N VAL A 178 -8.18 -40.09 5.79
CA VAL A 178 -8.47 -38.80 5.14
C VAL A 178 -7.16 -38.12 4.72
N ALA A 179 -7.15 -37.57 3.51
CA ALA A 179 -6.12 -36.64 3.06
C ALA A 179 -6.67 -35.21 3.09
N VAL A 180 -5.86 -34.25 3.54
CA VAL A 180 -6.14 -32.82 3.35
C VAL A 180 -4.99 -32.19 2.55
N VAL A 181 -5.30 -31.60 1.40
CA VAL A 181 -4.33 -30.91 0.54
C VAL A 181 -4.49 -29.40 0.67
N GLY A 182 -3.49 -28.74 1.26
CA GLY A 182 -3.44 -27.29 1.45
C GLY A 182 -3.63 -26.84 2.90
N THR A 183 -2.79 -25.92 3.34
CA THR A 183 -2.76 -25.37 4.72
C THR A 183 -2.96 -23.85 4.75
N GLY A 184 -3.83 -23.35 3.86
CA GLY A 184 -4.40 -22.01 4.00
C GLY A 184 -5.52 -21.97 5.05
N SER A 185 -6.20 -20.84 5.19
CA SER A 185 -7.25 -20.64 6.22
C SER A 185 -8.30 -21.76 6.25
N SER A 186 -8.84 -22.20 5.10
CA SER A 186 -9.81 -23.30 5.07
C SER A 186 -9.23 -24.64 5.55
N GLY A 187 -7.96 -24.91 5.27
CA GLY A 187 -7.28 -26.11 5.77
C GLY A 187 -7.04 -26.02 7.27
N ILE A 188 -6.52 -24.90 7.75
CA ILE A 188 -6.26 -24.63 9.16
C ILE A 188 -7.53 -24.77 10.02
N GLN A 189 -8.67 -24.30 9.52
CA GLN A 189 -9.95 -24.42 10.23
C GLN A 189 -10.52 -25.85 10.22
N SER A 190 -10.30 -26.62 9.16
CA SER A 190 -10.92 -27.95 9.01
C SER A 190 -10.08 -29.10 9.55
N ILE A 191 -8.74 -29.01 9.48
CA ILE A 191 -7.80 -30.05 9.92
C ILE A 191 -8.08 -30.53 11.36
N PRO A 192 -8.23 -29.66 12.37
CA PRO A 192 -8.50 -30.10 13.74
C PRO A 192 -9.78 -30.94 13.87
N LEU A 193 -10.87 -30.48 13.26
CA LEU A 193 -12.17 -31.16 13.32
C LEU A 193 -12.20 -32.46 12.52
N ILE A 194 -11.47 -32.53 11.40
CA ILE A 194 -11.29 -33.77 10.64
C ILE A 194 -10.44 -34.76 11.46
N ALA A 195 -9.36 -34.29 12.09
CA ALA A 195 -8.46 -35.12 12.90
C ALA A 195 -9.13 -35.72 14.15
N GLU A 196 -10.15 -35.05 14.69
CA GLU A 196 -10.97 -35.54 15.80
C GLU A 196 -11.78 -36.78 15.44
N GLN A 197 -12.24 -36.89 14.19
CA GLN A 197 -13.12 -37.96 13.73
C GLN A 197 -12.37 -39.06 12.96
N ALA A 198 -11.40 -38.68 12.12
CA ALA A 198 -10.72 -39.57 11.21
C ALA A 198 -9.89 -40.63 11.97
N ARG A 199 -9.91 -41.87 11.45
CA ARG A 199 -8.99 -42.92 11.93
C ARG A 199 -7.53 -42.53 11.68
N GLU A 200 -7.28 -41.88 10.55
CA GLU A 200 -5.97 -41.40 10.13
C GLU A 200 -6.18 -40.14 9.27
N LEU A 201 -5.35 -39.12 9.50
CA LEU A 201 -5.31 -37.89 8.71
C LEU A 201 -3.89 -37.64 8.21
N VAL A 202 -3.72 -37.51 6.90
CA VAL A 202 -2.48 -37.06 6.28
C VAL A 202 -2.68 -35.66 5.70
N VAL A 203 -1.88 -34.70 6.16
CA VAL A 203 -1.91 -33.31 5.72
C VAL A 203 -0.77 -33.07 4.74
N PHE A 204 -1.11 -32.73 3.50
CA PHE A 204 -0.15 -32.39 2.45
C PHE A 204 0.05 -30.88 2.39
N GLN A 205 1.20 -30.44 2.91
CA GLN A 205 1.56 -29.03 3.03
C GLN A 205 2.63 -28.66 2.02
N ARG A 206 2.37 -27.65 1.19
CA ARG A 206 3.40 -27.03 0.34
C ARG A 206 4.09 -25.85 1.00
N THR A 207 3.38 -25.06 1.79
CA THR A 207 3.94 -23.87 2.44
C THR A 207 3.15 -23.61 3.70
N PRO A 208 3.76 -23.61 4.89
CA PRO A 208 3.06 -23.29 6.13
C PRO A 208 2.56 -21.84 6.14
N SER A 209 1.39 -21.64 6.76
CA SER A 209 0.78 -20.33 6.98
C SER A 209 1.09 -19.82 8.39
N PHE A 210 1.29 -18.52 8.57
CA PHE A 210 1.24 -17.95 9.92
C PHE A 210 -0.19 -18.09 10.45
N SER A 211 -0.33 -18.59 11.67
CA SER A 211 -1.62 -18.78 12.32
C SER A 211 -1.60 -18.22 13.73
N LEU A 212 -2.72 -17.60 14.12
CA LEU A 212 -2.95 -16.97 15.42
C LEU A 212 -4.14 -17.69 16.10
N PRO A 213 -3.99 -18.14 17.36
CA PRO A 213 -5.10 -18.71 18.11
C PRO A 213 -6.22 -17.68 18.27
N ALA A 214 -7.43 -18.07 17.89
CA ALA A 214 -8.60 -17.18 17.91
C ALA A 214 -9.09 -16.87 19.33
N HIS A 215 -8.76 -17.71 20.32
CA HIS A 215 -9.33 -17.68 21.68
C HIS A 215 -10.86 -17.51 21.64
N ASN A 216 -11.50 -18.27 20.75
CA ASN A 216 -12.91 -18.09 20.46
C ASN A 216 -13.77 -18.49 21.67
N GLY A 217 -14.82 -17.71 21.91
CA GLY A 217 -15.68 -17.80 23.08
C GLY A 217 -16.66 -16.63 23.10
N PRO A 218 -17.30 -16.32 24.24
CA PRO A 218 -18.09 -15.10 24.37
C PRO A 218 -17.26 -13.84 24.10
N LEU A 219 -17.90 -12.75 23.66
CA LEU A 219 -17.22 -11.46 23.54
C LEU A 219 -16.72 -10.98 24.90
N ALA A 220 -15.51 -10.42 24.93
CA ALA A 220 -14.94 -9.84 26.14
C ALA A 220 -15.79 -8.64 26.61
N PRO A 221 -16.00 -8.43 27.92
CA PRO A 221 -16.77 -7.31 28.44
C PRO A 221 -16.29 -5.94 27.94
N GLU A 222 -14.98 -5.77 27.77
CA GLU A 222 -14.36 -4.55 27.24
C GLU A 222 -14.81 -4.28 25.81
N ARG A 223 -14.95 -5.34 24.99
CA ARG A 223 -15.45 -5.21 23.61
C ARG A 223 -16.92 -4.88 23.57
N VAL A 224 -17.71 -5.42 24.51
CA VAL A 224 -19.13 -5.07 24.64
C VAL A 224 -19.29 -3.59 25.01
N ALA A 225 -18.49 -3.09 25.94
CA ALA A 225 -18.51 -1.69 26.38
C ALA A 225 -18.14 -0.70 25.27
N GLN A 226 -17.26 -1.08 24.34
CA GLN A 226 -16.95 -0.25 23.15
C GLN A 226 -18.17 -0.02 22.25
N LEU A 227 -19.21 -0.86 22.34
CA LEU A 227 -20.43 -0.74 21.56
C LEU A 227 -21.54 0.02 22.30
N ASP A 228 -21.26 0.62 23.46
CA ASP A 228 -22.25 1.38 24.25
C ASP A 228 -22.82 2.55 23.43
N ASP A 229 -21.95 3.31 22.73
CA ASP A 229 -22.35 4.20 21.63
C ASP A 229 -22.04 3.53 20.29
N GLU A 230 -22.98 2.71 19.82
CA GLU A 230 -22.79 1.98 18.57
C GLU A 230 -22.70 2.92 17.37
N ALA A 231 -23.41 4.05 17.36
CA ALA A 231 -23.37 4.97 16.22
C ALA A 231 -21.96 5.57 16.05
N GLU A 232 -21.37 6.04 17.15
CA GLU A 232 -19.99 6.53 17.16
C GLU A 232 -18.99 5.43 16.79
N TYR A 233 -19.17 4.22 17.34
CA TYR A 233 -18.31 3.08 17.03
C TYR A 233 -18.32 2.70 15.54
N ARG A 234 -19.51 2.62 14.92
CA ARG A 234 -19.66 2.32 13.50
C ARG A 234 -19.08 3.42 12.62
N GLU A 235 -19.21 4.68 13.04
CA GLU A 235 -18.60 5.80 12.33
C GLU A 235 -17.07 5.74 12.41
N ALA A 236 -16.51 5.49 13.59
CA ALA A 236 -15.07 5.28 13.76
C ALA A 236 -14.56 4.10 12.90
N ALA A 237 -15.37 3.04 12.74
CA ALA A 237 -15.00 1.88 11.92
C ALA A 237 -14.82 2.24 10.44
N ARG A 238 -15.61 3.21 9.94
CA ARG A 238 -15.55 3.67 8.54
C ARG A 238 -14.27 4.41 8.20
N TYR A 239 -13.63 5.01 9.21
CA TYR A 239 -12.38 5.78 9.11
C TYR A 239 -11.22 5.14 9.86
N SER A 240 -11.29 3.85 10.17
CA SER A 240 -10.16 3.10 10.68
C SER A 240 -9.47 2.32 9.56
N ARG A 241 -8.16 2.10 9.70
CA ARG A 241 -7.34 1.43 8.68
C ARG A 241 -7.88 0.06 8.24
N GLY A 242 -8.35 -0.75 9.20
CA GLY A 242 -8.83 -2.11 8.95
C GLY A 242 -10.35 -2.27 8.84
N GLY A 243 -11.14 -1.21 9.01
CA GLY A 243 -12.60 -1.32 9.12
C GLY A 243 -13.09 -1.84 10.49
N VAL A 244 -12.25 -1.71 11.51
CA VAL A 244 -12.53 -1.98 12.94
C VAL A 244 -11.85 -0.88 13.77
N PRO A 245 -12.54 -0.17 14.66
CA PRO A 245 -11.95 0.89 15.48
C PRO A 245 -10.81 0.35 16.36
N GLN A 246 -9.63 0.93 16.23
CA GLN A 246 -8.47 0.70 17.08
C GLN A 246 -7.52 1.89 17.02
N GLU A 247 -6.80 2.16 18.10
CA GLU A 247 -5.75 3.19 18.12
C GLU A 247 -4.57 2.73 17.27
N ARG A 248 -4.09 3.56 16.35
CA ARG A 248 -2.95 3.22 15.49
C ARG A 248 -1.65 3.31 16.30
N SER A 249 -0.84 2.27 16.27
CA SER A 249 0.49 2.35 16.87
C SER A 249 1.39 3.28 16.06
N ILE A 250 1.97 4.26 16.74
CA ILE A 250 2.97 5.19 16.19
C ILE A 250 4.40 4.82 16.64
N THR A 251 4.55 3.81 17.49
CA THR A 251 5.86 3.38 18.01
C THR A 251 6.56 2.50 16.96
N PRO A 252 7.77 2.84 16.49
CA PRO A 252 8.58 1.94 15.69
C PRO A 252 9.07 0.74 16.52
N THR A 253 9.17 -0.44 15.90
CA THR A 253 9.50 -1.68 16.62
C THR A 253 10.85 -1.59 17.35
N MET A 254 11.85 -0.99 16.70
CA MET A 254 13.22 -0.94 17.22
C MET A 254 13.49 0.26 18.16
N SER A 255 12.51 1.13 18.40
CA SER A 255 12.64 2.25 19.33
C SER A 255 12.43 1.87 20.80
N VAL A 256 12.06 0.61 21.06
CA VAL A 256 11.82 0.08 22.42
C VAL A 256 12.72 -1.12 22.73
N SER A 257 12.83 -1.49 24.01
CA SER A 257 13.65 -2.62 24.45
C SER A 257 13.11 -3.96 23.95
N ALA A 258 13.98 -4.98 23.88
CA ALA A 258 13.56 -6.33 23.50
C ALA A 258 12.52 -6.95 24.46
N GLU A 259 12.59 -6.59 25.74
CA GLU A 259 11.62 -7.00 26.77
C GLU A 259 10.24 -6.40 26.49
N GLU A 260 10.17 -5.08 26.23
CA GLU A 260 8.93 -4.40 25.86
C GLU A 260 8.35 -4.97 24.55
N ARG A 261 9.20 -5.26 23.55
CA ARG A 261 8.77 -5.97 22.33
C ARG A 261 8.08 -7.29 22.64
N THR A 262 8.72 -8.12 23.45
CA THR A 262 8.18 -9.42 23.83
C THR A 262 6.85 -9.28 24.57
N LEU A 263 6.74 -8.33 25.51
CA LEU A 263 5.51 -8.10 26.27
C LEU A 263 4.33 -7.69 25.37
N ARG A 264 4.57 -6.79 24.40
CA ARG A 264 3.52 -6.39 23.44
C ARG A 264 3.11 -7.53 22.52
N TYR A 265 4.05 -8.33 22.03
CA TYR A 265 3.74 -9.52 21.22
C TYR A 265 2.92 -10.55 22.00
N GLU A 266 3.28 -10.80 23.28
CA GLU A 266 2.49 -11.68 24.15
C GLU A 266 1.07 -11.15 24.37
N ARG A 267 0.90 -9.84 24.61
CA ARG A 267 -0.43 -9.23 24.76
C ARG A 267 -1.27 -9.44 23.50
N ALA A 268 -0.74 -9.13 22.32
CA ALA A 268 -1.46 -9.34 21.05
C ALA A 268 -1.82 -10.82 20.82
N TRP A 269 -0.91 -11.73 21.16
CA TRP A 269 -1.14 -13.18 21.09
C TRP A 269 -2.28 -13.65 22.00
N GLN A 270 -2.42 -13.08 23.20
CA GLN A 270 -3.52 -13.40 24.12
C GLN A 270 -4.86 -12.77 23.70
N ILE A 271 -4.84 -11.61 23.05
CA ILE A 271 -6.06 -11.00 22.49
C ILE A 271 -6.61 -11.85 21.33
N GLY A 272 -5.72 -12.41 20.50
CA GLY A 272 -6.12 -13.30 19.40
C GLY A 272 -6.92 -12.57 18.30
N GLU A 273 -6.57 -11.31 18.03
CA GLU A 273 -7.20 -10.50 16.98
C GLU A 273 -6.20 -10.14 15.87
N LEU A 274 -6.65 -10.36 14.63
CA LEU A 274 -5.82 -10.19 13.43
C LEU A 274 -5.30 -8.74 13.29
N LEU A 275 -6.20 -7.76 13.38
CA LEU A 275 -5.89 -6.35 13.15
C LEU A 275 -5.05 -5.74 14.29
N GLU A 276 -5.25 -6.20 15.52
CA GLU A 276 -4.43 -5.81 16.67
C GLU A 276 -2.99 -6.34 16.53
N THR A 277 -2.84 -7.60 16.11
CA THR A 277 -1.51 -8.22 15.93
C THR A 277 -0.69 -7.49 14.87
N MET A 278 -1.31 -7.02 13.78
CA MET A 278 -0.63 -6.26 12.73
C MET A 278 -0.41 -4.78 13.09
N ASN A 279 -1.01 -4.30 14.17
CA ASN A 279 -0.92 -2.94 14.66
C ASN A 279 -0.02 -2.83 15.92
N VAL A 280 0.68 -3.89 16.31
CA VAL A 280 1.52 -3.88 17.52
C VAL A 280 2.63 -2.80 17.49
N TYR A 281 3.16 -2.53 16.29
CA TYR A 281 4.12 -1.45 16.01
C TYR A 281 3.81 -0.82 14.65
N ALA A 282 4.28 0.41 14.45
CA ALA A 282 3.99 1.21 13.26
C ALA A 282 4.57 0.64 11.94
N ASP A 283 5.65 -0.15 12.05
CA ASP A 283 6.56 -0.50 10.95
C ASP A 283 6.62 -2.01 10.64
N VAL A 284 5.79 -2.86 11.29
CA VAL A 284 5.80 -4.33 11.10
C VAL A 284 5.62 -4.74 9.64
N LEU A 285 4.85 -3.98 8.86
CA LEU A 285 4.54 -4.28 7.46
C LEU A 285 5.38 -3.49 6.45
N SER A 286 6.36 -2.71 6.89
CA SER A 286 7.24 -1.90 6.03
C SER A 286 8.73 -2.08 6.34
N ASN A 287 9.09 -2.49 7.56
CA ASN A 287 10.47 -2.73 7.99
C ASN A 287 10.76 -4.25 8.08
N PRO A 288 11.70 -4.80 7.28
CA PRO A 288 12.03 -6.23 7.30
C PRO A 288 12.52 -6.76 8.65
N GLU A 289 13.30 -5.99 9.41
CA GLU A 289 13.80 -6.40 10.72
C GLU A 289 12.66 -6.43 11.75
N ALA A 290 11.82 -5.39 11.78
CA ALA A 290 10.62 -5.37 12.60
C ALA A 290 9.72 -6.58 12.34
N ASN A 291 9.49 -6.89 11.05
CA ASN A 291 8.71 -8.06 10.63
C ASN A 291 9.36 -9.37 11.09
N HIS A 292 10.68 -9.49 10.96
CA HIS A 292 11.43 -10.67 11.38
C HIS A 292 11.27 -10.95 12.88
N GLN A 293 11.33 -9.92 13.73
CA GLN A 293 11.13 -10.06 15.18
C GLN A 293 9.74 -10.65 15.51
N LEU A 294 8.67 -10.18 14.86
CA LEU A 294 7.33 -10.73 15.06
C LEU A 294 7.19 -12.15 14.47
N ALA A 295 7.80 -12.40 13.31
CA ALA A 295 7.79 -13.73 12.69
C ALA A 295 8.49 -14.78 13.56
N GLU A 296 9.64 -14.45 14.17
CA GLU A 296 10.34 -15.34 15.10
C GLU A 296 9.54 -15.57 16.39
N PHE A 297 8.82 -14.57 16.89
CA PHE A 297 7.89 -14.77 18.00
C PHE A 297 6.83 -15.83 17.67
N PHE A 298 6.21 -15.75 16.50
CA PHE A 298 5.25 -16.78 16.02
C PHE A 298 5.91 -18.17 15.88
N ARG A 299 7.10 -18.26 15.28
CA ARG A 299 7.83 -19.53 15.17
C ARG A 299 8.16 -20.13 16.54
N GLY A 300 8.52 -19.28 17.51
CA GLY A 300 8.70 -19.68 18.91
C GLY A 300 7.45 -20.31 19.52
N LYS A 301 6.26 -19.73 19.29
CA LYS A 301 4.98 -20.31 19.74
C LYS A 301 4.69 -21.66 19.10
N ILE A 302 5.00 -21.83 17.81
CA ILE A 302 4.84 -23.12 17.10
C ILE A 302 5.74 -24.18 17.72
N ARG A 303 7.03 -23.89 17.88
CA ARG A 303 8.03 -24.79 18.50
C ARG A 303 7.68 -25.16 19.94
N ALA A 304 7.04 -24.26 20.68
CA ALA A 304 6.58 -24.53 22.03
C ALA A 304 5.31 -25.42 22.09
N THR A 305 4.50 -25.43 21.01
CA THR A 305 3.22 -26.15 20.96
C THR A 305 3.37 -27.57 20.39
N VAL A 306 4.21 -27.74 19.37
CA VAL A 306 4.39 -29.00 18.65
C VAL A 306 5.53 -29.80 19.29
N THR A 307 5.24 -31.00 19.79
CA THR A 307 6.18 -31.80 20.60
C THR A 307 7.29 -32.46 19.76
N ASP A 308 6.99 -32.81 18.51
CA ASP A 308 7.99 -33.35 17.58
C ASP A 308 8.76 -32.21 16.89
N PRO A 309 10.08 -32.10 17.08
CA PRO A 309 10.86 -30.97 16.57
C PRO A 309 10.93 -30.91 15.04
N GLU A 310 10.93 -32.05 14.33
CA GLU A 310 10.94 -32.05 12.86
C GLU A 310 9.61 -31.50 12.32
N THR A 311 8.48 -31.97 12.85
CA THR A 311 7.15 -31.47 12.51
C THR A 311 7.00 -29.98 12.87
N ALA A 312 7.53 -29.53 14.01
CA ALA A 312 7.50 -28.13 14.42
C ALA A 312 8.21 -27.21 13.42
N GLU A 313 9.40 -27.58 12.94
CA GLU A 313 10.12 -26.80 11.93
C GLU A 313 9.41 -26.80 10.58
N LEU A 314 8.81 -27.93 10.16
CA LEU A 314 8.01 -27.99 8.93
C LEU A 314 6.78 -27.08 8.97
N LEU A 315 6.21 -26.85 10.15
CA LEU A 315 5.08 -25.94 10.36
C LEU A 315 5.49 -24.46 10.47
N CYS A 316 6.78 -24.15 10.60
CA CYS A 316 7.26 -22.77 10.71
C CYS A 316 7.33 -22.06 9.33
N PRO A 317 6.60 -20.95 9.11
CA PRO A 317 6.73 -20.18 7.87
C PRO A 317 8.04 -19.40 7.83
N THR A 318 8.91 -19.69 6.87
CA THR A 318 10.27 -19.10 6.76
C THR A 318 10.53 -18.33 5.46
N ARG A 319 9.60 -18.36 4.50
CA ARG A 319 9.84 -17.94 3.11
C ARG A 319 9.11 -16.67 2.69
N TYR A 320 8.39 -16.03 3.60
CA TYR A 320 7.70 -14.77 3.33
C TYR A 320 7.49 -14.00 4.66
N PRO A 321 7.37 -12.67 4.60
CA PRO A 321 7.11 -11.83 5.79
C PRO A 321 5.77 -12.18 6.45
N ILE A 322 5.68 -12.08 7.78
CA ILE A 322 4.39 -12.21 8.47
C ILE A 322 3.47 -11.05 8.04
N GLY A 323 2.19 -11.33 7.81
CA GLY A 323 1.22 -10.35 7.29
C GLY A 323 1.26 -10.13 5.77
N ALA A 324 2.34 -10.49 5.07
CA ALA A 324 2.38 -10.45 3.59
C ALA A 324 1.40 -11.46 2.93
N LYS A 325 0.90 -12.41 3.72
CA LYS A 325 -0.33 -13.17 3.49
C LYS A 325 -1.27 -12.92 4.68
N ARG A 326 -2.59 -13.02 4.47
CA ARG A 326 -3.55 -12.98 5.58
C ARG A 326 -3.17 -14.03 6.63
N ILE A 327 -2.93 -13.62 7.86
CA ILE A 327 -2.71 -14.54 8.98
C ILE A 327 -4.00 -15.31 9.18
N CYS A 328 -3.89 -16.62 9.36
CA CYS A 328 -5.04 -17.47 9.61
C CYS A 328 -5.41 -17.42 11.10
N LEU A 329 -6.70 -17.47 11.41
CA LEU A 329 -7.14 -17.75 12.77
C LEU A 329 -7.37 -19.25 12.95
N ASP A 330 -6.93 -19.78 14.09
CA ASP A 330 -7.08 -21.20 14.41
C ASP A 330 -7.66 -21.49 15.80
N THR A 331 -8.05 -22.75 15.96
CA THR A 331 -8.35 -23.37 17.25
C THR A 331 -7.62 -24.71 17.25
N ASP A 332 -6.58 -24.82 18.07
CA ASP A 332 -5.75 -26.01 18.25
C ASP A 332 -5.09 -26.57 16.96
N TYR A 333 -4.82 -25.72 15.95
CA TYR A 333 -4.25 -26.19 14.68
C TYR A 333 -2.87 -26.81 14.85
N HIS A 334 -1.95 -26.11 15.50
CA HIS A 334 -0.60 -26.64 15.73
C HIS A 334 -0.62 -27.84 16.69
N ALA A 335 -1.45 -27.79 17.74
CA ALA A 335 -1.60 -28.89 18.69
C ALA A 335 -2.16 -30.17 18.05
N THR A 336 -2.93 -30.05 16.96
CA THR A 336 -3.46 -31.20 16.20
C THR A 336 -2.37 -32.13 15.68
N PHE A 337 -1.18 -31.61 15.37
CA PHE A 337 -0.05 -32.42 14.89
C PHE A 337 0.64 -33.25 15.98
N ASN A 338 0.28 -33.07 17.26
CA ASN A 338 0.73 -33.94 18.34
C ASN A 338 -0.13 -35.21 18.46
N ARG A 339 -1.24 -35.30 17.72
CA ARG A 339 -2.12 -36.47 17.77
C ARG A 339 -1.46 -37.65 17.04
N PRO A 340 -1.58 -38.89 17.56
CA PRO A 340 -0.94 -40.06 16.95
C PRO A 340 -1.55 -40.45 15.61
N ASN A 341 -2.75 -39.96 15.28
CA ASN A 341 -3.45 -40.24 14.02
C ASN A 341 -3.22 -39.16 12.94
N VAL A 342 -2.35 -38.18 13.17
CA VAL A 342 -2.09 -37.08 12.24
C VAL A 342 -0.66 -37.16 11.74
N ARG A 343 -0.48 -37.08 10.42
CA ARG A 343 0.83 -37.03 9.76
C ARG A 343 0.93 -35.82 8.85
N LEU A 344 2.06 -35.11 8.91
CA LEU A 344 2.38 -34.02 8.00
C LEU A 344 3.30 -34.52 6.88
N VAL A 345 3.02 -34.10 5.64
CA VAL A 345 3.85 -34.35 4.45
C VAL A 345 4.27 -33.01 3.84
N ASP A 346 5.57 -32.78 3.71
CA ASP A 346 6.13 -31.59 3.05
C ASP A 346 6.26 -31.80 1.54
N LEU A 347 5.34 -31.19 0.79
CA LEU A 347 5.29 -31.26 -0.67
C LEU A 347 6.43 -30.53 -1.38
N ARG A 348 7.25 -29.75 -0.67
CA ARG A 348 8.48 -29.19 -1.28
C ARG A 348 9.60 -30.21 -1.30
N ARG A 349 9.69 -31.05 -0.27
CA ARG A 349 10.63 -32.15 -0.21
C ARG A 349 10.16 -33.31 -1.06
N ASP A 350 8.88 -33.67 -0.96
CA ASP A 350 8.27 -34.82 -1.62
C ASP A 350 6.99 -34.41 -2.38
N PRO A 351 7.12 -33.87 -3.61
CA PRO A 351 5.99 -33.34 -4.38
C PRO A 351 4.94 -34.40 -4.71
N LEU A 352 3.69 -33.95 -4.89
CA LEU A 352 2.61 -34.79 -5.42
C LEU A 352 2.91 -35.15 -6.89
N GLU A 353 2.79 -36.43 -7.24
CA GLU A 353 2.88 -36.88 -8.63
C GLU A 353 1.49 -37.07 -9.24
N THR A 354 0.62 -37.83 -8.58
CA THR A 354 -0.70 -38.13 -9.12
C THR A 354 -1.68 -38.61 -8.04
N VAL A 355 -2.98 -38.42 -8.28
CA VAL A 355 -4.05 -39.10 -7.54
C VAL A 355 -4.34 -40.42 -8.23
N THR A 356 -4.32 -41.52 -7.48
CA THR A 356 -4.59 -42.88 -7.96
C THR A 356 -6.05 -43.27 -7.71
N GLU A 357 -6.44 -44.49 -8.09
CA GLU A 357 -7.77 -45.03 -7.80
C GLU A 357 -8.06 -45.16 -6.29
N THR A 358 -7.02 -45.28 -5.47
CA THR A 358 -7.13 -45.56 -4.02
C THR A 358 -6.51 -44.49 -3.12
N GLY A 359 -5.81 -43.49 -3.66
CA GLY A 359 -5.29 -42.38 -2.86
C GLY A 359 -4.37 -41.44 -3.63
N ILE A 360 -3.21 -41.11 -3.05
CA ILE A 360 -2.28 -40.09 -3.56
C ILE A 360 -0.87 -40.67 -3.58
N ASP A 361 -0.19 -40.51 -4.71
CA ASP A 361 1.24 -40.78 -4.84
C ASP A 361 2.02 -39.46 -4.74
N THR A 362 2.99 -39.45 -3.84
CA THR A 362 4.12 -38.52 -3.89
C THR A 362 5.27 -39.16 -4.65
N ARG A 363 6.38 -38.43 -4.82
CA ARG A 363 7.58 -38.99 -5.47
C ARG A 363 8.14 -40.17 -4.67
N ASP A 364 8.09 -40.08 -3.34
CA ASP A 364 8.77 -41.02 -2.46
C ASP A 364 7.82 -42.04 -1.77
N GLU A 365 6.50 -41.82 -1.76
CA GLU A 365 5.53 -42.67 -1.05
C GLU A 365 4.13 -42.72 -1.71
N SER A 366 3.46 -43.87 -1.59
CA SER A 366 2.06 -44.06 -1.99
C SER A 366 1.16 -44.14 -0.76
N PHE A 367 0.09 -43.34 -0.76
CA PHE A 367 -0.86 -43.26 0.34
C PHE A 367 -2.25 -43.72 -0.13
N GLU A 368 -2.98 -44.45 0.73
CA GLU A 368 -4.36 -44.84 0.47
C GLU A 368 -5.34 -44.09 1.37
N PHE A 369 -6.43 -43.61 0.77
CA PHE A 369 -7.45 -42.82 1.46
C PHE A 369 -8.86 -43.25 1.09
N ASP A 370 -9.79 -43.06 2.03
CA ASP A 370 -11.21 -43.20 1.77
C ASP A 370 -11.82 -41.85 1.34
N THR A 371 -11.18 -40.74 1.73
CA THR A 371 -11.62 -39.38 1.41
C THR A 371 -10.44 -38.43 1.19
N ILE A 372 -10.52 -37.59 0.15
CA ILE A 372 -9.55 -36.52 -0.13
C ILE A 372 -10.26 -35.16 -0.05
N VAL A 373 -9.73 -34.27 0.78
CA VAL A 373 -10.22 -32.90 0.97
C VAL A 373 -9.24 -31.91 0.33
N PHE A 374 -9.72 -31.14 -0.64
CA PHE A 374 -8.95 -30.06 -1.27
C PHE A 374 -9.27 -28.70 -0.63
N ALA A 375 -8.27 -28.13 0.04
CA ALA A 375 -8.27 -26.77 0.61
C ALA A 375 -7.32 -25.86 -0.20
N THR A 376 -7.45 -25.90 -1.53
CA THR A 376 -6.51 -25.30 -2.50
C THR A 376 -6.81 -23.84 -2.87
N GLY A 377 -7.89 -23.26 -2.33
CA GLY A 377 -8.24 -21.84 -2.47
C GLY A 377 -8.99 -21.48 -3.77
N PHE A 378 -8.84 -20.22 -4.19
CA PHE A 378 -9.63 -19.58 -5.25
C PHE A 378 -8.75 -18.81 -6.25
N ASP A 379 -9.29 -18.56 -7.45
CA ASP A 379 -8.79 -17.49 -8.31
C ASP A 379 -9.33 -16.14 -7.82
N ALA A 380 -8.49 -15.43 -7.06
CA ALA A 380 -8.91 -14.27 -6.27
C ALA A 380 -9.07 -12.97 -7.10
N LEU A 381 -10.02 -12.13 -6.68
CA LEU A 381 -10.43 -10.81 -7.19
C LEU A 381 -10.93 -10.74 -8.65
N THR A 382 -10.27 -11.43 -9.59
CA THR A 382 -10.58 -11.32 -11.03
C THR A 382 -11.28 -12.56 -11.59
N GLY A 383 -11.18 -13.73 -10.93
CA GLY A 383 -11.65 -15.00 -11.48
C GLY A 383 -13.13 -15.00 -11.84
N ALA A 384 -13.99 -14.53 -10.93
CA ALA A 384 -15.43 -14.51 -11.14
C ALA A 384 -15.87 -13.56 -12.26
N LEU A 385 -15.17 -12.43 -12.42
CA LEU A 385 -15.39 -11.48 -13.50
C LEU A 385 -14.91 -12.04 -14.84
N ALA A 386 -13.73 -12.67 -14.86
CA ALA A 386 -13.14 -13.27 -16.05
C ALA A 386 -13.90 -14.52 -16.55
N ALA A 387 -14.71 -15.15 -15.70
CA ALA A 387 -15.60 -16.26 -16.05
C ALA A 387 -16.85 -15.82 -16.84
N ILE A 388 -17.18 -14.53 -16.84
CA ILE A 388 -18.30 -13.95 -17.58
C ILE A 388 -17.75 -13.25 -18.83
N ASP A 389 -18.38 -13.45 -19.99
CA ASP A 389 -18.05 -12.71 -21.21
C ASP A 389 -18.59 -11.26 -21.12
N ILE A 390 -17.87 -10.39 -20.42
CA ILE A 390 -18.21 -8.98 -20.23
C ILE A 390 -17.57 -8.15 -21.36
N ARG A 391 -18.40 -7.46 -22.14
CA ARG A 391 -17.97 -6.64 -23.27
C ARG A 391 -18.46 -5.21 -23.16
N GLY A 392 -17.52 -4.28 -23.11
CA GLY A 392 -17.77 -2.84 -23.07
C GLY A 392 -17.92 -2.23 -24.47
N ARG A 393 -17.56 -0.95 -24.59
CA ARG A 393 -17.58 -0.19 -25.85
C ARG A 393 -16.80 -0.92 -26.95
N ASP A 394 -17.30 -0.81 -28.18
CA ASP A 394 -16.70 -1.43 -29.37
C ASP A 394 -16.49 -2.96 -29.25
N GLY A 395 -17.21 -3.61 -28.34
CA GLY A 395 -17.08 -5.05 -28.07
C GLY A 395 -15.82 -5.45 -27.31
N GLN A 396 -15.10 -4.49 -26.68
CA GLN A 396 -13.90 -4.76 -25.91
C GLN A 396 -14.18 -5.72 -24.74
N SER A 397 -13.46 -6.83 -24.69
CA SER A 397 -13.53 -7.82 -23.60
C SER A 397 -12.82 -7.31 -22.35
N LEU A 398 -13.48 -7.41 -21.18
CA LEU A 398 -12.86 -7.05 -19.89
C LEU A 398 -11.66 -7.93 -19.58
N LYS A 399 -11.78 -9.23 -19.89
CA LYS A 399 -10.70 -10.21 -19.74
C LYS A 399 -9.47 -9.83 -20.56
N ASP A 400 -9.68 -9.37 -21.80
CA ASP A 400 -8.58 -8.99 -22.69
C ASP A 400 -7.94 -7.66 -22.23
N LYS A 401 -8.75 -6.69 -21.79
CA LYS A 401 -8.25 -5.45 -21.19
C LYS A 401 -7.37 -5.73 -19.97
N TRP A 402 -7.74 -6.70 -19.15
CA TRP A 402 -7.01 -7.06 -17.92
C TRP A 402 -5.92 -8.12 -18.11
N ALA A 403 -5.56 -8.46 -19.35
CA ALA A 403 -4.57 -9.50 -19.63
C ALA A 403 -3.16 -9.19 -19.07
N ALA A 404 -2.81 -7.92 -18.88
CA ALA A 404 -1.55 -7.49 -18.25
C ALA A 404 -1.67 -7.17 -16.75
N GLY A 405 -2.87 -7.31 -16.19
CA GLY A 405 -3.23 -6.96 -14.82
C GLY A 405 -4.57 -6.23 -14.80
N PRO A 406 -5.40 -6.38 -13.75
CA PRO A 406 -6.63 -5.62 -13.67
C PRO A 406 -6.36 -4.12 -13.56
N SER A 407 -7.18 -3.34 -14.27
CA SER A 407 -7.09 -1.89 -14.31
C SER A 407 -8.46 -1.31 -13.99
N THR A 408 -8.53 -0.57 -12.88
CA THR A 408 -9.77 -0.02 -12.32
C THR A 408 -9.55 1.41 -11.83
N TYR A 409 -10.61 2.20 -11.77
CA TYR A 409 -10.63 3.44 -11.01
C TYR A 409 -11.37 3.23 -9.70
N LEU A 410 -10.68 3.53 -8.59
CA LEU A 410 -11.13 3.30 -7.21
C LEU A 410 -11.51 1.84 -6.92
N GLY A 411 -11.08 0.88 -7.73
CA GLY A 411 -11.51 -0.52 -7.60
C GLY A 411 -12.99 -0.80 -7.90
N LEU A 412 -13.74 0.20 -8.37
CA LEU A 412 -15.18 0.09 -8.63
C LEU A 412 -15.55 0.21 -10.11
N THR A 413 -14.76 0.89 -10.94
CA THR A 413 -15.11 1.13 -12.35
C THR A 413 -13.94 0.86 -13.28
N SER A 414 -14.18 0.70 -14.58
CA SER A 414 -13.12 0.47 -15.57
C SER A 414 -13.40 1.22 -16.88
N ALA A 415 -12.42 1.92 -17.42
CA ALA A 415 -12.56 2.74 -18.63
C ALA A 415 -12.94 1.86 -19.83
N GLY A 416 -13.90 2.30 -20.66
CA GLY A 416 -14.45 1.49 -21.75
C GLY A 416 -15.60 0.56 -21.33
N PHE A 417 -15.97 0.52 -20.04
CA PHE A 417 -17.09 -0.26 -19.51
C PHE A 417 -18.08 0.68 -18.77
N PRO A 418 -18.90 1.46 -19.50
CA PRO A 418 -19.79 2.45 -18.90
C PRO A 418 -20.85 1.80 -18.01
N ASN A 419 -21.20 2.45 -16.92
CA ASN A 419 -22.20 1.99 -15.97
C ASN A 419 -21.97 0.57 -15.40
N LEU A 420 -20.75 0.02 -15.55
CA LEU A 420 -20.32 -1.20 -14.89
C LEU A 420 -19.65 -0.83 -13.58
N PHE A 421 -20.18 -1.39 -12.49
CA PHE A 421 -19.65 -1.20 -11.15
C PHE A 421 -19.21 -2.53 -10.57
N LEU A 422 -18.06 -2.55 -9.90
CA LEU A 422 -17.51 -3.70 -9.20
C LEU A 422 -17.64 -3.45 -7.71
N VAL A 423 -18.03 -4.46 -6.94
CA VAL A 423 -17.95 -4.39 -5.48
C VAL A 423 -16.78 -5.25 -5.03
N THR A 424 -15.86 -4.68 -4.24
CA THR A 424 -14.63 -5.34 -3.75
C THR A 424 -13.67 -5.75 -4.88
N GLY A 425 -13.64 -4.97 -5.96
CA GLY A 425 -12.79 -5.20 -7.12
C GLY A 425 -11.30 -4.93 -6.84
N PRO A 426 -10.41 -5.30 -7.79
CA PRO A 426 -8.98 -5.01 -7.71
C PRO A 426 -8.70 -3.51 -7.57
N GLY A 427 -7.75 -3.13 -6.72
CA GLY A 427 -7.44 -1.73 -6.42
C GLY A 427 -8.34 -1.11 -5.34
N SER A 428 -9.13 -1.90 -4.61
CA SER A 428 -9.87 -1.48 -3.40
C SER A 428 -9.35 -2.21 -2.15
N PRO A 429 -9.65 -1.76 -0.90
CA PRO A 429 -9.16 -2.40 0.32
C PRO A 429 -9.50 -3.90 0.37
N SER A 430 -10.75 -4.22 0.00
CA SER A 430 -11.21 -5.60 -0.24
C SER A 430 -10.72 -6.54 0.87
N VAL A 431 -10.00 -7.59 0.48
CA VAL A 431 -9.48 -8.67 1.32
C VAL A 431 -8.46 -8.27 2.39
N LEU A 432 -7.99 -7.02 2.44
CA LEU A 432 -7.14 -6.50 3.51
C LEU A 432 -7.94 -5.86 4.65
N SER A 433 -9.26 -5.79 4.53
CA SER A 433 -10.14 -5.08 5.47
C SER A 433 -11.20 -5.99 6.08
N ASN A 434 -11.96 -5.44 7.03
CA ASN A 434 -13.31 -5.92 7.33
C ASN A 434 -14.20 -5.72 6.09
N MET A 435 -14.55 -6.83 5.45
CA MET A 435 -15.30 -6.83 4.19
C MET A 435 -16.67 -6.16 4.33
N MET A 436 -17.33 -6.20 5.49
CA MET A 436 -18.65 -5.59 5.65
C MET A 436 -18.60 -4.07 5.50
N VAL A 437 -17.62 -3.41 6.13
CA VAL A 437 -17.41 -1.96 6.02
C VAL A 437 -17.07 -1.55 4.59
N SER A 438 -16.17 -2.28 3.94
CA SER A 438 -15.81 -2.02 2.54
C SER A 438 -16.97 -2.27 1.57
N ILE A 439 -17.79 -3.31 1.82
CA ILE A 439 -18.97 -3.60 1.01
C ILE A 439 -19.99 -2.47 1.11
N GLU A 440 -20.31 -2.02 2.34
CA GLU A 440 -21.27 -0.93 2.53
C GLU A 440 -20.79 0.34 1.83
N GLN A 441 -19.52 0.70 2.04
CA GLN A 441 -18.91 1.84 1.36
C GLN A 441 -19.01 1.78 -0.16
N HIS A 442 -18.66 0.63 -0.76
CA HIS A 442 -18.68 0.47 -2.20
C HIS A 442 -20.10 0.61 -2.76
N VAL A 443 -21.07 -0.03 -2.11
CA VAL A 443 -22.47 0.03 -2.55
C VAL A 443 -23.05 1.44 -2.36
N ASP A 444 -22.72 2.12 -1.26
CA ASP A 444 -23.13 3.51 -1.03
C ASP A 444 -22.56 4.43 -2.11
N LEU A 445 -21.26 4.33 -2.40
CA LEU A 445 -20.64 5.13 -3.45
C LEU A 445 -21.25 4.83 -4.83
N VAL A 446 -21.50 3.55 -5.15
CA VAL A 446 -22.18 3.18 -6.41
C VAL A 446 -23.57 3.79 -6.47
N ALA A 447 -24.34 3.75 -5.38
CA ALA A 447 -25.66 4.38 -5.31
C ALA A 447 -25.57 5.91 -5.52
N ASP A 448 -24.57 6.57 -4.93
CA ASP A 448 -24.36 8.01 -5.05
C ASP A 448 -23.94 8.40 -6.47
N LEU A 449 -23.09 7.61 -7.15
CA LEU A 449 -22.73 7.80 -8.56
C LEU A 449 -23.94 7.67 -9.49
N ILE A 450 -24.77 6.64 -9.30
CA ILE A 450 -26.00 6.41 -10.07
C ILE A 450 -27.03 7.51 -9.78
N GLY A 451 -27.18 7.90 -8.51
CA GLY A 451 -28.07 8.98 -8.07
C GLY A 451 -27.67 10.34 -8.65
N GLY A 452 -26.37 10.62 -8.71
CA GLY A 452 -25.80 11.81 -9.35
C GLY A 452 -26.14 11.88 -10.83
N LEU A 453 -25.90 10.79 -11.58
CA LEU A 453 -26.30 10.71 -13.00
C LEU A 453 -27.78 11.02 -13.22
N ARG A 454 -28.65 10.38 -12.42
CA ARG A 454 -30.11 10.59 -12.50
C ARG A 454 -30.48 12.05 -12.22
N SER A 455 -29.86 12.68 -11.23
CA SER A 455 -30.12 14.08 -10.85
C SER A 455 -29.65 15.06 -11.91
N ASP A 456 -28.54 14.75 -12.59
CA ASP A 456 -27.96 15.57 -13.66
C ASP A 456 -28.65 15.36 -15.03
N GLY A 457 -29.58 14.39 -15.14
CA GLY A 457 -30.21 14.02 -16.41
C GLY A 457 -29.23 13.38 -17.40
N LEU A 458 -28.25 12.63 -16.89
CA LEU A 458 -27.23 11.93 -17.65
C LEU A 458 -27.46 10.41 -17.60
N ASP A 459 -26.99 9.71 -18.63
CA ASP A 459 -27.29 8.28 -18.83
C ASP A 459 -26.08 7.37 -18.56
N THR A 460 -24.86 7.86 -18.77
CA THR A 460 -23.63 7.07 -18.72
C THR A 460 -22.58 7.72 -17.83
N ILE A 461 -21.86 6.91 -17.07
CA ILE A 461 -20.64 7.26 -16.34
C ILE A 461 -19.55 6.23 -16.63
N GLU A 462 -18.34 6.69 -16.91
CA GLU A 462 -17.13 5.85 -17.00
C GLU A 462 -15.90 6.64 -16.58
N PRO A 463 -14.87 5.99 -16.00
CA PRO A 463 -13.65 6.68 -15.64
C PRO A 463 -12.85 7.05 -16.90
N THR A 464 -12.08 8.14 -16.81
CA THR A 464 -11.10 8.48 -17.84
C THR A 464 -9.90 7.54 -17.76
N ALA A 465 -9.18 7.37 -18.87
CA ALA A 465 -7.97 6.56 -18.90
C ALA A 465 -6.87 7.11 -17.95
N ARG A 466 -6.80 8.44 -17.80
CA ARG A 466 -5.85 9.09 -16.89
C ARG A 466 -6.18 8.82 -15.42
N ALA A 467 -7.45 8.86 -15.04
CA ALA A 467 -7.88 8.57 -13.67
C ALA A 467 -7.64 7.11 -13.29
N GLU A 468 -7.98 6.18 -14.20
CA GLU A 468 -7.72 4.76 -14.04
C GLU A 468 -6.21 4.50 -13.88
N ALA A 469 -5.38 5.01 -14.80
CA ALA A 469 -3.93 4.82 -14.73
C ALA A 469 -3.31 5.45 -13.46
N GLY A 470 -3.75 6.65 -13.08
CA GLY A 470 -3.29 7.32 -11.87
C GLY A 470 -3.66 6.57 -10.58
N TRP A 471 -4.87 5.99 -10.53
CA TRP A 471 -5.27 5.15 -9.40
C TRP A 471 -4.45 3.87 -9.32
N MET A 472 -4.24 3.18 -10.43
CA MET A 472 -3.43 1.96 -10.45
C MET A 472 -1.96 2.23 -10.08
N GLN A 473 -1.40 3.37 -10.49
CA GLN A 473 -0.08 3.80 -10.02
C GLN A 473 -0.07 4.01 -8.50
N HIS A 474 -1.06 4.72 -7.94
CA HIS A 474 -1.17 4.92 -6.49
C HIS A 474 -1.31 3.60 -5.72
N VAL A 475 -2.09 2.65 -6.24
CA VAL A 475 -2.20 1.30 -5.65
C VAL A 475 -0.83 0.61 -5.60
N GLN A 476 -0.05 0.70 -6.69
CA GLN A 476 1.30 0.15 -6.74
C GLN A 476 2.25 0.88 -5.78
N ASP A 477 2.19 2.20 -5.71
CA ASP A 477 3.00 3.02 -4.79
C ASP A 477 2.76 2.60 -3.33
N CYS A 478 1.50 2.38 -2.95
CA CYS A 478 1.16 1.86 -1.61
C CYS A 478 1.72 0.46 -1.35
N ALA A 479 1.79 -0.38 -2.39
CA ALA A 479 2.34 -1.73 -2.27
C ALA A 479 3.86 -1.71 -2.15
N ASP A 480 4.55 -0.85 -2.89
CA ASP A 480 6.02 -0.78 -2.97
C ASP A 480 6.67 -0.32 -1.67
N ILE A 481 5.97 0.49 -0.85
CA ILE A 481 6.43 0.89 0.49
C ILE A 481 6.07 -0.13 1.58
N SER A 482 5.64 -1.34 1.20
CA SER A 482 5.23 -2.41 2.11
C SER A 482 5.97 -3.72 1.85
N LEU A 483 5.81 -4.67 2.76
CA LEU A 483 6.33 -6.03 2.64
C LEU A 483 5.39 -6.99 1.90
N PHE A 484 4.17 -6.55 1.52
CA PHE A 484 3.19 -7.41 0.84
C PHE A 484 3.72 -8.04 -0.47
N PRO A 485 4.42 -7.31 -1.37
CA PRO A 485 4.89 -7.87 -2.63
C PRO A 485 5.92 -9.00 -2.49
N GLN A 486 6.53 -9.14 -1.32
CA GLN A 486 7.59 -10.14 -1.07
C GLN A 486 7.04 -11.57 -0.87
N ALA A 487 5.72 -11.77 -0.85
CA ALA A 487 5.10 -13.07 -0.72
C ALA A 487 4.49 -13.57 -2.05
N ASP A 488 4.81 -14.82 -2.43
CA ASP A 488 4.04 -15.57 -3.43
C ASP A 488 2.67 -15.94 -2.85
N SER A 489 1.74 -14.98 -2.94
CA SER A 489 0.38 -15.07 -2.42
C SER A 489 -0.63 -14.78 -3.52
N TRP A 490 -1.90 -15.06 -3.23
CA TRP A 490 -3.00 -14.72 -4.12
C TRP A 490 -3.26 -13.20 -4.20
N TYR A 491 -2.69 -12.38 -3.29
CA TYR A 491 -2.67 -10.92 -3.45
C TYR A 491 -1.85 -10.49 -4.67
N MET A 492 -0.82 -11.26 -5.03
CA MET A 492 0.06 -11.02 -6.18
C MET A 492 -0.40 -11.77 -7.44
N GLY A 493 -1.56 -12.43 -7.42
CA GLY A 493 -1.98 -13.34 -8.49
C GLY A 493 -1.10 -14.60 -8.66
N ALA A 494 -0.09 -14.79 -7.80
CA ALA A 494 0.96 -15.81 -7.95
C ALA A 494 0.46 -17.25 -7.83
N ASN A 495 -0.76 -17.47 -7.34
CA ASN A 495 -1.34 -18.79 -7.13
C ASN A 495 -2.02 -19.39 -8.39
N VAL A 496 -2.19 -18.59 -9.46
CA VAL A 496 -2.84 -18.98 -10.71
C VAL A 496 -1.82 -18.89 -11.87
N PRO A 497 -1.44 -20.02 -12.51
CA PRO A 497 -0.55 -20.00 -13.66
C PRO A 497 -1.06 -19.10 -14.79
N GLY A 498 -0.18 -18.29 -15.37
CA GLY A 498 -0.51 -17.37 -16.46
C GLY A 498 -1.20 -16.06 -16.03
N LYS A 499 -1.52 -15.89 -14.73
CA LYS A 499 -2.07 -14.64 -14.20
C LYS A 499 -0.96 -13.59 -14.04
N PRO A 500 -1.22 -12.31 -14.37
CA PRO A 500 -0.28 -11.21 -14.15
C PRO A 500 0.13 -11.11 -12.68
N ARG A 501 1.43 -10.88 -12.45
CA ARG A 501 1.99 -10.71 -11.10
C ARG A 501 2.01 -9.23 -10.72
N VAL A 502 0.87 -8.75 -10.24
CA VAL A 502 0.68 -7.39 -9.72
C VAL A 502 -0.01 -7.45 -8.37
N PHE A 503 0.18 -6.44 -7.53
CA PHE A 503 -0.53 -6.35 -6.25
C PHE A 503 -1.99 -5.96 -6.51
N LEU A 504 -2.91 -6.88 -6.19
CA LEU A 504 -4.33 -6.73 -6.52
C LEU A 504 -5.12 -5.87 -5.51
N PRO A 505 -4.88 -5.91 -4.18
CA PRO A 505 -5.60 -5.08 -3.21
C PRO A 505 -5.04 -3.65 -3.09
N TYR A 506 -5.73 -2.77 -2.36
CA TYR A 506 -5.21 -1.46 -1.94
C TYR A 506 -4.64 -1.50 -0.51
N ALA A 507 -3.34 -1.24 -0.35
CA ALA A 507 -2.61 -1.48 0.91
C ALA A 507 -2.67 -0.35 1.95
N ALA A 508 -3.14 0.87 1.61
CA ALA A 508 -3.06 1.99 2.54
C ALA A 508 -4.06 1.88 3.70
N GLY A 509 -5.24 1.32 3.46
CA GLY A 509 -6.30 1.15 4.46
C GLY A 509 -7.67 1.60 3.98
N VAL A 510 -8.70 1.25 4.75
CA VAL A 510 -10.10 1.66 4.49
C VAL A 510 -10.27 3.17 4.67
N ASP A 511 -9.63 3.74 5.68
CA ASP A 511 -9.55 5.18 5.96
C ASP A 511 -9.06 5.99 4.76
N SER A 512 -7.86 5.70 4.27
CA SER A 512 -7.22 6.37 3.15
C SER A 512 -8.02 6.21 1.86
N TYR A 513 -8.61 5.03 1.66
CA TYR A 513 -9.48 4.75 0.53
C TYR A 513 -10.78 5.54 0.58
N ARG A 514 -11.40 5.67 1.76
CA ARG A 514 -12.60 6.48 1.96
C ARG A 514 -12.33 7.94 1.68
N ASN A 515 -11.26 8.50 2.22
CA ASN A 515 -10.86 9.86 1.89
C ASN A 515 -10.69 10.05 0.38
N ALA A 516 -10.15 9.04 -0.35
CA ALA A 516 -9.99 9.15 -1.80
C ALA A 516 -11.32 9.17 -2.55
N CYS A 517 -12.28 8.37 -2.10
CA CYS A 517 -13.64 8.36 -2.64
C CYS A 517 -14.36 9.69 -2.36
N ASP A 518 -14.24 10.21 -1.15
CA ASP A 518 -14.88 11.46 -0.73
C ASP A 518 -14.28 12.65 -1.50
N ASP A 519 -12.95 12.71 -1.64
CA ASP A 519 -12.26 13.74 -2.44
C ASP A 519 -12.70 13.70 -3.90
N MET A 520 -12.91 12.50 -4.47
CA MET A 520 -13.41 12.35 -5.83
C MET A 520 -14.80 12.97 -5.99
N ILE A 521 -15.72 12.73 -5.05
CA ILE A 521 -17.07 13.30 -5.06
C ILE A 521 -17.01 14.81 -4.85
N GLN A 522 -16.27 15.29 -3.85
CA GLN A 522 -16.12 16.72 -3.52
C GLN A 522 -15.54 17.53 -4.69
N ARG A 523 -14.70 16.90 -5.52
CA ARG A 523 -14.11 17.51 -6.73
C ARG A 523 -14.96 17.28 -7.98
N ASP A 524 -16.28 17.21 -7.82
CA ASP A 524 -17.30 17.07 -8.88
C ASP A 524 -17.10 15.81 -9.74
N PHE A 525 -17.02 14.66 -9.07
CA PHE A 525 -16.81 13.35 -9.70
C PHE A 525 -15.50 13.30 -10.51
N LEU A 526 -14.41 13.74 -9.89
CA LEU A 526 -13.09 13.75 -10.52
C LEU A 526 -12.73 12.37 -11.06
N GLY A 527 -12.16 12.35 -12.26
CA GLY A 527 -11.78 11.16 -12.99
C GLY A 527 -12.91 10.52 -13.79
N PHE A 528 -14.13 11.08 -13.79
CA PHE A 528 -15.25 10.56 -14.57
C PHE A 528 -15.60 11.41 -15.79
N LYS A 529 -15.97 10.72 -16.86
CA LYS A 529 -16.77 11.24 -17.97
C LYS A 529 -18.22 10.80 -17.77
N ARG A 530 -19.12 11.77 -17.70
CA ARG A 530 -20.58 11.56 -17.59
C ARG A 530 -21.26 12.10 -18.84
N SER A 531 -22.16 11.36 -19.46
CA SER A 531 -22.83 11.77 -20.71
C SER A 531 -24.30 11.35 -20.76
N GLY A 532 -25.12 12.13 -21.44
CA GLY A 532 -26.53 11.84 -21.71
C GLY A 532 -27.15 12.88 -22.65
N PRO A 533 -28.49 12.92 -22.78
CA PRO A 533 -29.18 13.87 -23.65
C PRO A 533 -28.91 15.34 -23.29
N ALA A 534 -28.60 15.61 -22.02
CA ALA A 534 -28.25 16.94 -21.54
C ALA A 534 -26.82 17.39 -21.91
N GLY A 535 -25.98 16.50 -22.45
CA GLY A 535 -24.61 16.77 -22.86
C GLY A 535 -23.57 15.85 -22.20
N THR A 536 -22.31 16.26 -22.25
CA THR A 536 -21.18 15.52 -21.67
C THR A 536 -20.41 16.43 -20.71
N VAL A 537 -20.15 15.92 -19.50
CA VAL A 537 -19.28 16.54 -18.50
C VAL A 537 -18.09 15.61 -18.27
N CYS A 538 -16.88 16.13 -18.39
CA CYS A 538 -15.65 15.36 -18.14
C CYS A 538 -14.78 16.12 -17.15
N LYS A 539 -14.55 15.54 -15.97
CA LYS A 539 -13.63 16.08 -14.96
C LYS A 539 -12.40 15.20 -14.91
N ASP A 540 -11.52 15.32 -15.88
CA ASP A 540 -10.33 14.46 -15.94
C ASP A 540 -9.28 14.83 -14.88
N GLY A 541 -8.59 13.83 -14.32
CA GLY A 541 -7.53 14.05 -13.34
C GLY A 541 -7.18 12.79 -12.53
N VAL A 542 -6.20 12.96 -11.64
CA VAL A 542 -5.74 11.90 -10.73
C VAL A 542 -6.12 12.31 -9.30
N VAL A 543 -6.85 11.43 -8.60
CA VAL A 543 -7.37 11.72 -7.26
C VAL A 543 -6.27 11.70 -6.17
N ARG A 544 -5.25 10.85 -6.33
CA ARG A 544 -4.09 10.75 -5.43
C ARG A 544 -2.80 10.92 -6.23
N ARG A 545 -2.08 12.02 -6.01
CA ARG A 545 -0.85 12.37 -6.76
C ARG A 545 0.42 12.31 -5.91
N LEU A 546 0.31 12.61 -4.61
CA LEU A 546 1.41 12.49 -3.66
C LEU A 546 1.76 11.01 -3.46
N GLN A 547 3.04 10.75 -3.15
CA GLN A 547 3.43 9.45 -2.64
C GLN A 547 2.68 9.14 -1.34
N PRO A 548 2.29 7.88 -1.07
CA PRO A 548 1.42 7.56 0.05
C PRO A 548 2.00 7.92 1.43
N ASP A 549 3.30 7.70 1.62
CA ASP A 549 4.02 8.04 2.84
C ASP A 549 4.28 9.55 2.97
N VAL A 550 4.52 10.26 1.86
CA VAL A 550 4.59 11.73 1.85
C VAL A 550 3.26 12.36 2.27
N GLN A 551 2.14 11.86 1.75
CA GLN A 551 0.80 12.29 2.17
C GLN A 551 0.60 12.06 3.68
N ALA A 552 0.97 10.87 4.18
CA ALA A 552 0.83 10.54 5.60
C ALA A 552 1.64 11.49 6.50
N VAL A 553 2.87 11.85 6.12
CA VAL A 553 3.70 12.82 6.85
C VAL A 553 3.04 14.21 6.87
N LEU A 554 2.51 14.69 5.73
CA LEU A 554 1.83 15.98 5.68
C LEU A 554 0.59 16.02 6.59
N GLU A 555 -0.19 14.94 6.61
CA GLU A 555 -1.37 14.80 7.48
C GLU A 555 -0.98 14.79 8.97
N GLU A 556 0.09 14.08 9.33
CA GLU A 556 0.60 14.03 10.70
C GLU A 556 1.12 15.40 11.15
N VAL A 557 1.90 16.09 10.32
CA VAL A 557 2.39 17.44 10.60
C VAL A 557 1.24 18.44 10.73
N ALA A 558 0.24 18.36 9.86
CA ALA A 558 -0.94 19.22 9.95
C ALA A 558 -1.71 19.01 11.27
N ALA A 559 -1.80 17.78 11.76
CA ALA A 559 -2.47 17.46 13.02
C ALA A 559 -1.78 18.08 14.26
N LEU A 560 -0.47 18.35 14.20
CA LEU A 560 0.27 19.02 15.29
C LEU A 560 -0.13 20.49 15.49
N ASN A 561 -0.77 21.13 14.50
CA ASN A 561 -1.20 22.53 14.55
C ASN A 561 -0.09 23.51 14.98
N LEU A 562 1.13 23.28 14.50
CA LEU A 562 2.28 24.14 14.79
C LEU A 562 2.14 25.49 14.06
N PRO A 563 2.66 26.59 14.65
CA PRO A 563 2.70 27.87 13.97
C PRO A 563 3.56 27.78 12.69
N PRO A 564 3.18 28.46 11.59
CA PRO A 564 4.02 28.54 10.39
C PRO A 564 5.42 29.05 10.74
N LEU A 565 6.44 28.48 10.13
CA LEU A 565 7.84 28.74 10.49
C LEU A 565 8.21 30.22 10.28
N GLU A 566 7.69 30.83 9.22
CA GLU A 566 7.87 32.24 8.88
C GLU A 566 7.23 33.21 9.88
N SER A 567 6.37 32.72 10.78
CA SER A 567 5.79 33.52 11.87
C SER A 567 6.70 33.63 13.09
N LEU A 568 7.75 32.80 13.18
CA LEU A 568 8.71 32.79 14.27
C LEU A 568 9.88 33.76 14.01
N SER A 569 10.60 34.12 15.08
CA SER A 569 11.92 34.77 14.91
C SER A 569 12.93 33.75 14.34
N PRO A 570 13.99 34.19 13.64
CA PRO A 570 15.02 33.28 13.14
C PRO A 570 15.59 32.33 14.21
N ALA A 571 15.84 32.84 15.42
CA ALA A 571 16.29 32.02 16.55
C ALA A 571 15.25 30.97 16.97
N GLY A 572 13.96 31.33 17.00
CA GLY A 572 12.88 30.40 17.30
C GLY A 572 12.70 29.33 16.23
N ALA A 573 12.79 29.73 14.95
CA ALA A 573 12.73 28.81 13.81
C ALA A 573 13.91 27.81 13.83
N ARG A 574 15.13 28.27 14.11
CA ARG A 574 16.32 27.41 14.26
C ARG A 574 16.15 26.39 15.39
N ALA A 575 15.65 26.82 16.55
CA ALA A 575 15.42 25.94 17.68
C ALA A 575 14.37 24.86 17.37
N GLY A 576 13.25 25.25 16.74
CA GLY A 576 12.21 24.30 16.33
C GLY A 576 12.70 23.30 15.28
N PHE A 577 13.48 23.77 14.30
CA PHE A 577 14.08 22.92 13.28
C PHE A 577 15.08 21.91 13.88
N ALA A 578 15.95 22.36 14.79
CA ALA A 578 16.88 21.48 15.49
C ALA A 578 16.16 20.41 16.32
N GLU A 579 15.11 20.79 17.07
CA GLU A 579 14.31 19.85 17.85
C GLU A 579 13.65 18.79 16.96
N ALA A 580 13.03 19.22 15.86
CA ALA A 580 12.42 18.30 14.89
C ALA A 580 13.43 17.30 14.30
N ASN A 581 14.68 17.73 14.06
CA ASN A 581 15.74 16.85 13.56
C ASN A 581 16.16 15.79 14.58
N THR A 582 16.05 16.05 15.89
CA THR A 582 16.40 15.05 16.92
C THR A 582 15.44 13.86 16.96
N GLN A 583 14.23 14.02 16.43
CA GLN A 583 13.19 12.98 16.40
C GLN A 583 13.29 12.09 15.16
N ARG A 584 14.13 12.44 14.19
CA ARG A 584 14.29 11.65 12.96
C ARG A 584 15.04 10.36 13.25
N PRO A 585 14.71 9.25 12.57
CA PRO A 585 15.57 8.08 12.54
C PRO A 585 16.99 8.47 12.09
N PRO A 586 18.03 7.82 12.63
CA PRO A 586 19.41 8.19 12.32
C PRO A 586 19.80 7.96 10.86
N GLY A 587 19.04 7.20 10.08
CA GLY A 587 19.46 6.75 8.74
C GLY A 587 20.37 5.52 8.82
N PRO A 588 20.95 5.09 7.68
CA PRO A 588 21.79 3.90 7.65
C PRO A 588 23.09 4.08 8.45
N GLU A 589 23.62 2.96 8.94
CA GLU A 589 24.92 2.94 9.62
C GLU A 589 26.06 3.25 8.63
N VAL A 590 27.04 4.02 9.10
CA VAL A 590 28.27 4.37 8.37
C VAL A 590 29.49 3.89 9.16
N GLY A 591 30.67 3.86 8.52
CA GLY A 591 31.89 3.37 9.15
C GLY A 591 32.38 4.26 10.29
N GLU A 592 32.35 5.58 10.10
CA GLU A 592 32.79 6.55 11.11
C GLU A 592 32.10 7.90 10.92
N ILE A 593 31.86 8.60 12.04
CA ILE A 593 31.39 10.00 12.06
C ILE A 593 32.35 10.84 12.90
N VAL A 594 32.77 11.98 12.36
CA VAL A 594 33.69 12.91 13.04
C VAL A 594 33.15 14.33 12.97
N ASP A 595 32.97 14.98 14.12
CA ASP A 595 32.69 16.41 14.23
C ASP A 595 34.00 17.18 14.42
N ALA A 596 34.26 18.17 13.58
CA ALA A 596 35.47 18.98 13.63
C ALA A 596 35.24 20.36 13.00
N SER A 597 36.27 21.20 12.96
CA SER A 597 36.23 22.52 12.35
C SER A 597 37.40 22.74 11.38
N PHE A 598 37.23 23.69 10.46
CA PHE A 598 38.26 24.12 9.51
C PHE A 598 38.31 25.65 9.42
N PRO A 599 39.46 26.25 9.03
CA PRO A 599 39.58 27.70 8.93
C PRO A 599 38.76 28.24 7.75
N GLY A 600 37.71 29.00 8.05
CA GLY A 600 36.88 29.72 7.08
C GLY A 600 37.30 31.19 6.87
N PRO A 601 36.62 31.92 5.97
CA PRO A 601 37.02 33.27 5.59
C PRO A 601 36.80 34.32 6.69
N ALA A 602 35.92 34.05 7.66
CA ALA A 602 35.60 34.97 8.77
C ALA A 602 35.70 34.32 10.16
N GLY A 603 36.38 33.18 10.26
CA GLY A 603 36.49 32.35 11.47
C GLY A 603 36.44 30.87 11.14
N ASP A 604 36.66 30.02 12.13
CA ASP A 604 36.52 28.58 11.97
C ASP A 604 35.05 28.21 11.69
N LEU A 605 34.83 27.26 10.78
CA LEU A 605 33.53 26.72 10.41
C LEU A 605 33.47 25.25 10.81
N ASP A 606 32.31 24.82 11.31
CA ASP A 606 32.10 23.44 11.73
C ASP A 606 31.76 22.55 10.52
N TYR A 607 32.18 21.29 10.60
CA TYR A 607 31.76 20.25 9.68
C TYR A 607 31.55 18.92 10.39
N ARG A 608 30.70 18.09 9.80
CA ARG A 608 30.54 16.68 10.16
C ARG A 608 30.99 15.82 9.00
N LEU A 609 31.91 14.91 9.28
CA LEU A 609 32.44 13.93 8.35
C LEU A 609 31.70 12.61 8.50
N TYR A 610 31.37 11.98 7.38
CA TYR A 610 30.88 10.60 7.32
C TYR A 610 31.82 9.78 6.46
N ARG A 611 32.33 8.66 6.98
CA ARG A 611 33.18 7.74 6.23
C ARG A 611 32.45 6.42 5.95
N PRO A 612 32.52 5.90 4.71
CA PRO A 612 31.97 4.58 4.39
C PRO A 612 32.59 3.46 5.25
N ALA A 613 31.84 2.39 5.48
CA ALA A 613 32.33 1.20 6.16
C ALA A 613 33.26 0.34 5.28
N SER A 614 33.24 0.55 3.97
CA SER A 614 34.11 -0.08 2.98
C SER A 614 35.56 0.43 3.11
N ALA A 615 36.52 -0.37 2.64
CA ALA A 615 37.93 0.00 2.66
C ALA A 615 38.21 1.13 1.65
N GLY A 616 38.80 2.23 2.11
CA GLY A 616 39.17 3.37 1.27
C GLY A 616 40.51 3.21 0.52
N PRO A 617 41.01 4.28 -0.13
CA PRO A 617 40.46 5.65 -0.13
C PRO A 617 39.20 5.79 -1.00
N HIS A 618 38.36 6.77 -0.66
CA HIS A 618 37.05 7.01 -1.29
C HIS A 618 36.98 8.36 -2.00
N PRO A 619 36.06 8.59 -2.96
CA PRO A 619 35.76 9.95 -3.43
C PRO A 619 35.38 10.89 -2.28
N VAL A 620 35.73 12.17 -2.37
CA VAL A 620 35.30 13.19 -1.39
C VAL A 620 34.11 13.95 -1.96
N LEU A 621 33.04 14.06 -1.18
CA LEU A 621 31.84 14.83 -1.50
C LEU A 621 31.63 15.91 -0.42
N VAL A 622 31.75 17.17 -0.81
CA VAL A 622 31.43 18.31 0.07
C VAL A 622 29.96 18.61 -0.04
N TYR A 623 29.26 18.59 1.09
CA TYR A 623 27.81 18.70 1.18
C TYR A 623 27.38 19.99 1.90
N PHE A 624 26.38 20.67 1.34
CA PHE A 624 25.77 21.86 1.94
C PHE A 624 24.30 21.61 2.30
N HIS A 625 23.95 21.88 3.55
CA HIS A 625 22.60 21.69 4.06
C HIS A 625 21.61 22.73 3.51
N GLY A 626 20.33 22.35 3.50
CA GLY A 626 19.19 23.21 3.14
C GLY A 626 18.79 24.17 4.26
N GLY A 627 17.52 24.56 4.34
CA GLY A 627 17.05 25.49 5.38
C GLY A 627 17.08 26.97 4.99
N GLY A 628 17.09 27.25 3.68
CA GLY A 628 16.88 28.60 3.14
C GLY A 628 17.91 29.64 3.62
N TRP A 629 19.15 29.22 3.84
CA TRP A 629 20.26 30.03 4.38
C TRP A 629 20.06 30.59 5.80
N VAL A 630 18.95 30.26 6.46
CA VAL A 630 18.60 30.78 7.79
C VAL A 630 18.64 29.68 8.84
N LEU A 631 18.41 28.43 8.44
CA LEU A 631 18.29 27.26 9.31
C LEU A 631 19.37 26.24 8.99
N GLY A 632 19.58 25.33 9.93
CA GLY A 632 20.44 24.18 9.78
C GLY A 632 21.85 24.39 10.33
N ASP A 633 22.62 23.32 10.28
CA ASP A 633 24.02 23.22 10.68
C ASP A 633 24.62 21.97 10.02
N ALA A 634 25.88 21.65 10.31
CA ALA A 634 26.56 20.47 9.78
C ALA A 634 25.88 19.13 10.14
N ARG A 635 24.98 19.09 11.14
CA ARG A 635 24.32 17.88 11.64
C ARG A 635 22.87 17.76 11.18
N SER A 636 22.30 18.81 10.61
CA SER A 636 20.85 18.91 10.36
C SER A 636 20.32 17.87 9.37
N ASP A 637 21.17 17.45 8.43
CA ASP A 637 20.83 16.45 7.42
C ASP A 637 21.49 15.09 7.70
N ASP A 638 21.73 14.74 8.97
CA ASP A 638 22.43 13.50 9.37
C ASP A 638 21.95 12.24 8.63
N PRO A 639 20.63 11.98 8.53
CA PRO A 639 20.14 10.78 7.85
C PRO A 639 20.44 10.79 6.34
N LEU A 640 20.34 11.95 5.69
CA LEU A 640 20.62 12.10 4.26
C LEU A 640 22.12 12.00 3.98
N CYS A 641 22.98 12.60 4.81
CA CYS A 641 24.43 12.49 4.67
C CYS A 641 24.91 11.05 4.83
N ARG A 642 24.32 10.28 5.77
CA ARG A 642 24.59 8.84 5.90
C ARG A 642 24.12 8.06 4.68
N ASP A 643 22.90 8.30 4.19
CA ASP A 643 22.38 7.62 3.00
C ASP A 643 23.23 7.93 1.76
N LEU A 644 23.65 9.18 1.57
CA LEU A 644 24.60 9.56 0.52
C LEU A 644 25.94 8.85 0.71
N CYS A 645 26.52 8.84 1.91
CA CYS A 645 27.78 8.15 2.21
C CYS A 645 27.71 6.66 1.83
N VAL A 646 26.65 5.97 2.24
CA VAL A 646 26.46 4.53 1.98
C VAL A 646 26.21 4.25 0.50
N ARG A 647 25.33 5.01 -0.16
CA ARG A 647 24.99 4.74 -1.56
C ARG A 647 26.09 5.15 -2.52
N THR A 648 26.74 6.28 -2.29
CA THR A 648 27.78 6.78 -3.19
C THR A 648 29.14 6.14 -2.96
N ASP A 649 29.33 5.49 -1.80
CA ASP A 649 30.62 4.98 -1.32
C ASP A 649 31.68 6.10 -1.27
N ALA A 650 31.25 7.30 -0.86
CA ALA A 650 32.07 8.50 -0.77
C ALA A 650 32.18 9.00 0.69
N VAL A 651 33.30 9.64 1.00
CA VAL A 651 33.42 10.45 2.22
C VAL A 651 32.58 11.69 2.06
N VAL A 652 31.64 11.91 2.98
CA VAL A 652 30.75 13.09 2.97
C VAL A 652 31.23 14.09 4.00
N VAL A 653 31.53 15.32 3.56
CA VAL A 653 31.92 16.46 4.41
C VAL A 653 30.73 17.42 4.45
N SER A 654 29.88 17.32 5.48
CA SER A 654 28.72 18.20 5.69
C SER A 654 29.16 19.48 6.38
N VAL A 655 29.00 20.63 5.72
CA VAL A 655 29.58 21.91 6.16
C VAL A 655 28.51 22.85 6.72
N ASP A 656 28.81 23.47 7.86
CA ASP A 656 28.04 24.57 8.44
C ASP A 656 28.52 25.91 7.88
N TYR A 657 27.70 26.55 7.04
CA TYR A 657 27.98 27.88 6.49
C TYR A 657 27.24 28.94 7.30
N ARG A 658 27.74 30.18 7.35
CA ARG A 658 27.09 31.25 8.13
C ARG A 658 25.69 31.59 7.60
N HIS A 659 24.73 31.77 8.52
CA HIS A 659 23.32 32.01 8.20
C HIS A 659 22.91 33.48 8.28
N GLY A 660 21.90 33.84 7.47
CA GLY A 660 21.16 35.09 7.63
C GLY A 660 20.17 35.03 8.79
N PRO A 661 19.75 36.16 9.38
CA PRO A 661 20.05 37.53 8.98
C PRO A 661 21.38 38.11 9.51
N GLU A 662 22.08 37.40 10.39
CA GLU A 662 23.34 37.87 10.98
C GLU A 662 24.46 37.96 9.94
N HIS A 663 24.48 37.00 9.02
CA HIS A 663 25.44 36.90 7.93
C HIS A 663 24.70 36.76 6.60
N ARG A 664 24.23 37.89 6.07
CA ARG A 664 23.53 37.97 4.78
C ARG A 664 24.49 37.70 3.62
N PHE A 665 23.93 37.54 2.41
CA PHE A 665 24.70 37.42 1.17
C PHE A 665 25.85 38.45 1.09
N PRO A 666 27.09 38.03 0.77
CA PRO A 666 27.49 36.74 0.20
C PRO A 666 28.06 35.69 1.17
N ALA A 667 27.89 35.84 2.49
CA ALA A 667 28.62 35.04 3.49
C ALA A 667 28.56 33.50 3.27
N ALA A 668 27.36 32.94 3.08
CA ALA A 668 27.18 31.50 2.86
C ALA A 668 27.95 30.96 1.64
N ILE A 669 28.05 31.75 0.56
CA ILE A 669 28.76 31.37 -0.66
C ILE A 669 30.27 31.43 -0.47
N GLU A 670 30.76 32.45 0.24
CA GLU A 670 32.19 32.57 0.58
C GLU A 670 32.63 31.39 1.43
N ASP A 671 31.83 31.01 2.42
CA ASP A 671 32.07 29.87 3.30
C ASP A 671 32.03 28.55 2.53
N SER A 672 31.03 28.38 1.66
CA SER A 672 30.89 27.18 0.83
C SER A 672 32.08 27.01 -0.13
N PHE A 673 32.56 28.09 -0.76
CA PHE A 673 33.72 28.03 -1.64
C PHE A 673 35.02 27.74 -0.86
N ALA A 674 35.18 28.34 0.32
CA ALA A 674 36.31 28.06 1.20
C ALA A 674 36.34 26.58 1.65
N ALA A 675 35.18 26.01 1.98
CA ALA A 675 35.04 24.60 2.32
C ALA A 675 35.49 23.66 1.20
N VAL A 676 35.04 23.90 -0.03
CA VAL A 676 35.43 23.08 -1.19
C VAL A 676 36.95 23.15 -1.43
N ARG A 677 37.54 24.34 -1.34
CA ARG A 677 39.01 24.50 -1.43
C ARG A 677 39.74 23.74 -0.34
N TRP A 678 39.31 23.92 0.91
CA TRP A 678 39.92 23.26 2.06
C TRP A 678 39.81 21.72 1.95
N ALA A 679 38.63 21.20 1.60
CA ALA A 679 38.41 19.76 1.47
C ALA A 679 39.27 19.15 0.36
N ALA A 680 39.43 19.83 -0.79
CA ALA A 680 40.32 19.39 -1.85
C ALA A 680 41.80 19.37 -1.43
N GLU A 681 42.25 20.38 -0.68
CA GLU A 681 43.61 20.45 -0.13
C GLU A 681 43.89 19.38 0.94
N ASN A 682 42.86 18.94 1.67
CA ASN A 682 42.95 18.00 2.79
C ASN A 682 42.33 16.61 2.50
N ALA A 683 42.07 16.28 1.23
CA ALA A 683 41.32 15.08 0.85
C ALA A 683 41.87 13.79 1.47
N ALA A 684 43.20 13.63 1.51
CA ALA A 684 43.84 12.46 2.11
C ALA A 684 43.59 12.34 3.63
N GLU A 685 43.62 13.46 4.36
CA GLU A 685 43.38 13.50 5.81
C GLU A 685 41.92 13.22 6.16
N LEU A 686 41.02 13.61 5.27
CA LEU A 686 39.59 13.30 5.35
C LEU A 686 39.32 11.80 5.08
N GLY A 687 40.30 11.04 4.60
CA GLY A 687 40.17 9.62 4.24
C GLY A 687 39.74 9.41 2.78
N GLY A 688 39.82 10.46 1.96
CA GLY A 688 39.47 10.42 0.55
C GLY A 688 40.66 10.39 -0.40
N THR A 689 40.36 10.18 -1.68
CA THR A 689 41.33 10.17 -2.78
C THR A 689 41.70 11.60 -3.18
N PRO A 690 42.98 11.99 -3.17
CA PRO A 690 43.41 13.29 -3.70
C PRO A 690 43.08 13.42 -5.19
N GLY A 691 42.51 14.56 -5.59
CA GLY A 691 42.09 14.80 -6.97
C GLY A 691 40.77 15.58 -7.04
N PRO A 692 40.02 15.45 -8.14
CA PRO A 692 38.70 16.06 -8.28
C PRO A 692 37.76 15.64 -7.14
N ILE A 693 37.03 16.61 -6.58
CA ILE A 693 36.04 16.36 -5.52
C ILE A 693 34.62 16.53 -6.07
N ALA A 694 33.64 15.92 -5.43
CA ALA A 694 32.24 16.18 -5.70
C ALA A 694 31.70 17.29 -4.79
N VAL A 695 30.70 18.00 -5.28
CA VAL A 695 29.96 19.00 -4.50
C VAL A 695 28.48 18.68 -4.55
N ALA A 696 27.81 18.72 -3.40
CA ALA A 696 26.41 18.37 -3.28
C ALA A 696 25.68 19.32 -2.32
N GLY A 697 24.36 19.32 -2.42
CA GLY A 697 23.50 19.91 -1.41
C GLY A 697 22.04 19.67 -1.71
N TRP A 698 21.18 20.20 -0.85
CA TRP A 698 19.75 20.30 -1.13
C TRP A 698 19.20 21.70 -0.86
N SER A 699 18.09 22.08 -1.50
CA SER A 699 17.44 23.38 -1.29
C SER A 699 18.43 24.55 -1.51
N ALA A 700 18.54 25.46 -0.55
CA ALA A 700 19.54 26.54 -0.53
C ALA A 700 20.98 26.02 -0.63
N GLY A 701 21.31 24.89 0.02
CA GLY A 701 22.63 24.26 -0.06
C GLY A 701 22.94 23.72 -1.46
N ALA A 702 21.95 23.21 -2.20
CA ALA A 702 22.11 22.89 -3.61
C ALA A 702 22.33 24.16 -4.46
N GLY A 703 21.67 25.27 -4.12
CA GLY A 703 21.98 26.58 -4.71
C GLY A 703 23.45 26.97 -4.50
N ASN A 704 23.96 26.83 -3.27
CA ASN A 704 25.36 27.08 -2.95
C ASN A 704 26.30 26.16 -3.73
N ALA A 705 26.00 24.86 -3.83
CA ALA A 705 26.78 23.89 -4.59
C ALA A 705 26.90 24.29 -6.07
N ALA A 706 25.79 24.69 -6.70
CA ALA A 706 25.77 25.16 -8.08
C ALA A 706 26.64 26.41 -8.28
N VAL A 707 26.54 27.39 -7.38
CA VAL A 707 27.35 28.61 -7.42
C VAL A 707 28.83 28.32 -7.20
N VAL A 708 29.17 27.42 -6.26
CA VAL A 708 30.57 27.01 -6.01
C VAL A 708 31.19 26.38 -7.25
N CYS A 709 30.44 25.61 -8.03
CA CYS A 709 30.92 25.07 -9.30
C CYS A 709 31.27 26.17 -10.31
N GLN A 710 30.44 27.21 -10.39
CA GLN A 710 30.72 28.38 -11.23
C GLN A 710 31.97 29.14 -10.74
N LEU A 711 32.08 29.37 -9.43
CA LEU A 711 33.25 30.03 -8.83
C LEU A 711 34.54 29.24 -9.01
N ALA A 712 34.50 27.91 -8.90
CA ALA A 712 35.67 27.07 -9.10
C ALA A 712 36.21 27.18 -10.53
N ARG A 713 35.31 27.22 -11.53
CA ARG A 713 35.66 27.47 -12.93
C ARG A 713 36.16 28.90 -13.17
N ASP A 714 35.46 29.91 -12.64
CA ASP A 714 35.67 31.32 -13.02
C ASP A 714 36.79 32.02 -12.22
N ALA A 715 36.92 31.69 -10.93
CA ALA A 715 37.85 32.35 -10.01
C ALA A 715 39.10 31.52 -9.70
N GLY A 716 39.22 30.32 -10.29
CA GLY A 716 40.35 29.41 -10.08
C GLY A 716 40.27 28.65 -8.76
N GLY A 717 39.41 27.63 -8.71
CA GLY A 717 39.24 26.69 -7.60
C GLY A 717 39.71 25.27 -7.92
N PRO A 718 39.48 24.31 -7.00
CA PRO A 718 39.77 22.90 -7.24
C PRO A 718 38.90 22.34 -8.38
N GLU A 719 39.38 21.27 -9.01
CA GLU A 719 38.62 20.52 -9.99
C GLU A 719 37.43 19.82 -9.30
N ILE A 720 36.24 19.99 -9.88
CA ILE A 720 35.01 19.36 -9.38
C ILE A 720 34.61 18.27 -10.36
N ALA A 721 34.45 17.05 -9.87
CA ALA A 721 34.07 15.89 -10.70
C ALA A 721 32.59 15.91 -11.07
N VAL A 722 31.72 16.26 -10.11
CA VAL A 722 30.26 16.24 -10.28
C VAL A 722 29.59 17.18 -9.29
N GLN A 723 28.48 17.80 -9.72
CA GLN A 723 27.58 18.56 -8.87
C GLN A 723 26.25 17.80 -8.66
N VAL A 724 25.84 17.59 -7.40
CA VAL A 724 24.60 16.88 -7.05
C VAL A 724 23.64 17.85 -6.36
N LEU A 725 22.52 18.16 -7.03
CA LEU A 725 21.63 19.26 -6.67
C LEU A 725 20.23 18.74 -6.39
N VAL A 726 19.84 18.61 -5.11
CA VAL A 726 18.51 18.15 -4.73
C VAL A 726 17.58 19.33 -4.44
N ALA A 727 16.48 19.46 -5.18
CA ALA A 727 15.53 20.57 -5.07
C ALA A 727 16.21 21.96 -5.02
N PRO A 728 17.09 22.31 -5.99
CA PRO A 728 17.94 23.49 -5.87
C PRO A 728 17.16 24.80 -5.90
N VAL A 729 17.56 25.75 -5.04
CA VAL A 729 17.24 27.16 -5.26
C VAL A 729 18.11 27.68 -6.40
N ALA A 730 17.60 27.60 -7.63
CA ALA A 730 18.36 27.97 -8.83
C ALA A 730 18.09 29.40 -9.33
N ASP A 731 17.02 30.03 -8.85
CA ASP A 731 16.61 31.39 -9.20
C ASP A 731 15.80 31.99 -8.05
N ALA A 732 15.69 33.31 -8.02
CA ALA A 732 14.86 34.07 -7.06
C ALA A 732 13.52 34.54 -7.66
N ASP A 733 13.17 34.04 -8.84
CA ASP A 733 11.91 34.31 -9.52
C ASP A 733 10.76 33.49 -8.92
N THR A 734 9.91 34.16 -8.14
CA THR A 734 8.74 33.57 -7.49
C THR A 734 7.47 33.66 -8.33
N ASP A 735 7.54 34.18 -9.57
CA ASP A 735 6.39 34.27 -10.48
C ASP A 735 6.20 33.00 -11.33
N ARG A 736 7.06 31.99 -11.13
CA ARG A 736 7.01 30.71 -11.85
C ARG A 736 5.73 29.92 -11.52
N PRO A 737 5.16 29.15 -12.47
CA PRO A 737 3.94 28.37 -12.25
C PRO A 737 3.96 27.50 -10.99
N SER A 738 5.10 26.88 -10.65
CA SER A 738 5.26 26.08 -9.43
C SER A 738 4.94 26.82 -8.13
N TYR A 739 5.17 28.14 -8.05
CA TYR A 739 4.78 28.93 -6.87
C TYR A 739 3.27 29.11 -6.74
N ALA A 740 2.54 29.12 -7.86
CA ALA A 740 1.08 29.16 -7.85
C ALA A 740 0.46 27.76 -7.63
N GLU A 741 1.06 26.73 -8.24
CA GLU A 741 0.58 25.34 -8.16
C GLU A 741 0.86 24.68 -6.81
N ASN A 742 2.03 24.95 -6.22
CA ASN A 742 2.55 24.28 -5.03
C ASN A 742 2.81 25.25 -3.87
N GLY A 743 2.34 26.50 -3.95
CA GLY A 743 2.68 27.56 -2.99
C GLY A 743 2.11 27.42 -1.57
N THR A 744 1.25 26.44 -1.34
CA THR A 744 0.62 26.17 -0.04
C THR A 744 0.37 24.69 0.17
N GLY A 745 0.68 24.18 1.35
CA GLY A 745 0.28 22.84 1.80
C GLY A 745 1.27 21.71 1.46
N TYR A 746 2.48 22.04 1.02
CA TYR A 746 3.50 21.07 0.59
C TYR A 746 4.87 21.35 1.23
N ASP A 747 4.91 21.43 2.57
CA ASP A 747 6.04 21.70 3.47
C ASP A 747 6.85 23.01 3.23
N LEU A 748 7.22 23.34 1.99
CA LEU A 748 7.78 24.63 1.60
C LEU A 748 6.74 25.48 0.87
N ASP A 749 6.16 26.43 1.60
CA ASP A 749 5.19 27.38 1.06
C ASP A 749 5.87 28.61 0.42
N ALA A 750 5.15 29.30 -0.47
CA ALA A 750 5.63 30.48 -1.16
C ALA A 750 6.00 31.62 -0.18
N THR A 751 5.22 31.78 0.90
CA THR A 751 5.48 32.74 1.97
C THR A 751 6.74 32.42 2.76
N LEU A 752 6.97 31.13 3.03
CA LEU A 752 8.17 30.66 3.70
C LEU A 752 9.42 30.89 2.84
N MET A 753 9.33 30.66 1.53
CA MET A 753 10.45 30.95 0.62
C MET A 753 10.77 32.44 0.54
N GLN A 754 9.74 33.31 0.52
CA GLN A 754 9.94 34.77 0.60
C GLN A 754 10.63 35.17 1.91
N TRP A 755 10.23 34.58 3.04
CA TRP A 755 10.85 34.82 4.34
C TRP A 755 12.33 34.45 4.35
N PHE A 756 12.71 33.33 3.75
CA PHE A 756 14.12 32.94 3.57
C PHE A 756 14.89 33.99 2.75
N PHE A 757 14.34 34.42 1.61
CA PHE A 757 15.00 35.43 0.79
C PHE A 757 15.17 36.78 1.50
N ASP A 758 14.18 37.20 2.31
CA ASP A 758 14.22 38.48 3.03
C ASP A 758 15.33 38.51 4.10
N HIS A 759 15.51 37.40 4.83
CA HIS A 759 16.62 37.28 5.79
C HIS A 759 17.97 37.09 5.10
N TYR A 760 18.03 36.37 3.97
CA TYR A 760 19.28 36.09 3.29
C TYR A 760 19.85 37.28 2.51
N SER A 761 19.03 38.07 1.82
CA SER A 761 19.52 39.08 0.88
C SER A 761 18.57 40.26 0.64
N ASP A 762 19.12 41.41 0.25
CA ASP A 762 18.30 42.54 -0.19
C ASP A 762 17.66 42.26 -1.56
N PRO A 763 16.41 42.69 -1.81
CA PRO A 763 15.74 42.44 -3.08
C PRO A 763 16.53 42.90 -4.32
N ALA A 764 17.31 43.98 -4.19
CA ALA A 764 18.10 44.54 -5.28
C ALA A 764 19.23 43.63 -5.80
N VAL A 765 19.67 42.64 -5.01
CA VAL A 765 20.77 41.74 -5.38
C VAL A 765 20.32 40.33 -5.72
N ARG A 766 19.01 40.01 -5.64
CA ARG A 766 18.48 38.65 -5.85
C ARG A 766 18.70 38.09 -7.25
N THR A 767 18.97 38.94 -8.23
CA THR A 767 19.31 38.52 -9.59
C THR A 767 20.80 38.29 -9.80
N ASP A 768 21.65 38.51 -8.79
CA ASP A 768 23.08 38.19 -8.84
C ASP A 768 23.23 36.67 -9.08
N PRO A 769 24.06 36.22 -10.04
CA PRO A 769 24.27 34.79 -10.31
C PRO A 769 24.73 33.97 -9.10
N ARG A 770 25.29 34.61 -8.06
CA ARG A 770 25.67 33.95 -6.80
C ARG A 770 24.49 33.71 -5.84
N ILE A 771 23.30 34.22 -6.16
CA ILE A 771 22.01 33.88 -5.52
C ILE A 771 21.14 33.08 -6.49
N ALA A 772 21.14 33.47 -7.76
CA ALA A 772 20.34 32.88 -8.83
C ALA A 772 21.26 32.26 -9.91
N PRO A 773 21.85 31.06 -9.66
CA PRO A 773 22.84 30.46 -10.57
C PRO A 773 22.33 30.22 -11.99
N LEU A 774 21.01 30.12 -12.20
CA LEU A 774 20.39 30.08 -13.53
C LEU A 774 20.63 31.34 -14.37
N ARG A 775 20.89 32.49 -13.72
CA ARG A 775 21.12 33.78 -14.38
C ARG A 775 22.59 34.03 -14.74
N ALA A 776 23.47 33.04 -14.54
CA ALA A 776 24.85 33.15 -14.96
C ALA A 776 24.96 33.42 -16.47
N ALA A 777 25.88 34.30 -16.86
CA ALA A 777 26.08 34.65 -18.27
C ALA A 777 26.65 33.48 -19.10
N ASP A 778 27.33 32.54 -18.46
CA ASP A 778 27.96 31.38 -19.09
C ASP A 778 27.93 30.16 -18.15
N LEU A 779 27.31 29.07 -18.63
CA LEU A 779 27.25 27.77 -17.95
C LEU A 779 28.14 26.72 -18.63
N THR A 780 28.88 27.07 -19.68
CA THR A 780 29.79 26.14 -20.36
C THR A 780 30.96 25.75 -19.46
N GLY A 781 31.47 24.53 -19.64
CA GLY A 781 32.62 24.02 -18.89
C GLY A 781 32.38 23.78 -17.40
N LEU A 782 31.14 23.81 -16.93
CA LEU A 782 30.78 23.37 -15.58
C LEU A 782 30.87 21.84 -15.45
N PRO A 783 31.07 21.31 -14.23
CA PRO A 783 31.13 19.87 -14.00
C PRO A 783 29.80 19.20 -14.32
N PRO A 784 29.81 17.91 -14.71
CA PRO A 784 28.61 17.10 -14.86
C PRO A 784 27.66 17.24 -13.67
N ALA A 785 26.35 17.19 -13.93
CA ALA A 785 25.33 17.50 -12.94
C ALA A 785 24.29 16.39 -12.79
N VAL A 786 23.91 16.10 -11.54
CA VAL A 786 22.67 15.41 -11.20
C VAL A 786 21.74 16.44 -10.58
N VAL A 787 20.61 16.73 -11.23
CA VAL A 787 19.60 17.67 -10.72
C VAL A 787 18.35 16.89 -10.37
N VAL A 788 17.88 17.00 -9.14
CA VAL A 788 16.64 16.37 -8.68
C VAL A 788 15.60 17.46 -8.41
N THR A 789 14.40 17.31 -8.97
CA THR A 789 13.26 18.21 -8.71
C THR A 789 12.07 17.41 -8.17
N CYS A 790 11.41 17.94 -7.15
CA CYS A 790 10.19 17.38 -6.57
C CYS A 790 8.93 17.92 -7.27
N GLU A 791 7.92 17.07 -7.48
CA GLU A 791 6.68 17.47 -8.19
C GLU A 791 5.88 18.55 -7.43
N PHE A 792 5.81 18.42 -6.10
CA PHE A 792 5.08 19.30 -5.18
C PHE A 792 6.04 20.22 -4.43
N ASP A 793 6.73 21.06 -5.19
CA ASP A 793 7.73 22.00 -4.68
C ASP A 793 7.62 23.33 -5.44
N VAL A 794 7.70 24.45 -4.72
CA VAL A 794 7.74 25.80 -5.32
C VAL A 794 9.00 26.02 -6.17
N LEU A 795 10.10 25.33 -5.86
CA LEU A 795 11.39 25.42 -6.57
C LEU A 795 11.45 24.55 -7.83
N ARG A 796 10.45 23.69 -8.08
CA ARG A 796 10.41 22.72 -9.19
C ARG A 796 10.80 23.33 -10.54
N ASP A 797 10.18 24.44 -10.91
CA ASP A 797 10.37 25.05 -12.23
C ASP A 797 11.74 25.73 -12.35
N GLY A 798 12.27 26.28 -11.25
CA GLY A 798 13.62 26.86 -11.21
C GLY A 798 14.70 25.79 -11.38
N GLY A 799 14.59 24.69 -10.65
CA GLY A 799 15.50 23.55 -10.78
C GLY A 799 15.44 22.89 -12.16
N THR A 800 14.24 22.75 -12.73
CA THR A 800 14.05 22.23 -14.10
C THR A 800 14.72 23.12 -15.13
N ALA A 801 14.50 24.44 -15.04
CA ALA A 801 15.12 25.39 -15.96
C ALA A 801 16.65 25.38 -15.87
N TYR A 802 17.22 25.16 -14.68
CA TYR A 802 18.67 25.03 -14.51
C TYR A 802 19.24 23.76 -15.13
N ALA A 803 18.57 22.61 -14.96
CA ALA A 803 18.97 21.36 -15.61
C ALA A 803 18.96 21.51 -17.15
N GLU A 804 17.91 22.13 -17.70
CA GLU A 804 17.81 22.41 -19.14
C GLU A 804 18.89 23.37 -19.62
N ALA A 805 19.21 24.41 -18.84
CA ALA A 805 20.25 25.38 -19.18
C ALA A 805 21.66 24.77 -19.17
N LEU A 806 21.97 23.89 -18.21
CA LEU A 806 23.23 23.13 -18.17
C LEU A 806 23.37 22.23 -19.41
N ALA A 807 22.33 21.45 -19.72
CA ALA A 807 22.32 20.58 -20.90
C ALA A 807 22.49 21.39 -22.21
N ALA A 808 21.82 22.54 -22.32
CA ALA A 808 21.95 23.43 -23.47
C ALA A 808 23.36 24.03 -23.60
N ALA A 809 24.08 24.22 -22.49
CA ALA A 809 25.47 24.66 -22.46
C ALA A 809 26.48 23.53 -22.74
N GLY A 810 26.01 22.30 -23.03
CA GLY A 810 26.86 21.14 -23.30
C GLY A 810 27.41 20.45 -22.05
N VAL A 811 26.90 20.78 -20.86
CA VAL A 811 27.22 20.07 -19.62
C VAL A 811 26.44 18.76 -19.61
N ARG A 812 27.10 17.66 -19.23
CA ARG A 812 26.40 16.38 -19.04
C ARG A 812 25.48 16.48 -17.82
N THR A 813 24.18 16.34 -18.04
CA THR A 813 23.18 16.57 -16.98
C THR A 813 22.18 15.43 -16.93
N GLU A 814 22.03 14.83 -15.75
CA GLU A 814 20.95 13.89 -15.42
C GLU A 814 19.86 14.65 -14.65
N HIS A 815 18.62 14.67 -15.15
CA HIS A 815 17.48 15.33 -14.48
C HIS A 815 16.50 14.29 -13.94
N ILE A 816 16.49 14.10 -12.63
CA ILE A 816 15.60 13.18 -11.93
C ILE A 816 14.36 13.94 -11.45
N ARG A 817 13.19 13.48 -11.88
CA ARG A 817 11.89 14.09 -11.52
C ARG A 817 11.19 13.21 -10.48
N ALA A 818 11.26 13.62 -9.22
CA ALA A 818 10.68 12.90 -8.09
C ALA A 818 9.15 13.09 -8.05
N ARG A 819 8.42 12.20 -8.73
CA ARG A 819 6.94 12.18 -8.78
C ARG A 819 6.36 11.99 -7.38
N GLY A 820 5.35 12.79 -7.05
CA GLY A 820 4.62 12.68 -5.79
C GLY A 820 5.39 13.12 -4.54
N HIS A 821 6.60 13.65 -4.70
CA HIS A 821 7.44 14.12 -3.61
C HIS A 821 7.27 15.63 -3.37
N THR A 822 7.38 16.05 -2.11
CA THR A 822 7.48 17.45 -1.67
C THR A 822 8.92 17.89 -1.48
N HIS A 823 9.14 19.19 -1.19
CA HIS A 823 10.46 19.79 -1.05
C HIS A 823 11.34 19.07 0.00
N CYS A 824 10.79 18.76 1.18
CA CYS A 824 11.57 18.10 2.24
C CYS A 824 11.58 16.57 2.14
N SER A 825 10.65 15.94 1.39
CA SER A 825 10.41 14.50 1.49
C SER A 825 11.62 13.59 1.18
N LEU A 826 12.53 14.01 0.30
CA LEU A 826 13.70 13.20 -0.06
C LEU A 826 14.77 13.16 1.04
N THR A 827 14.76 14.13 1.98
CA THR A 827 15.69 14.19 3.12
C THR A 827 15.24 13.35 4.30
N MET A 828 13.97 12.92 4.31
CA MET A 828 13.35 12.11 5.36
C MET A 828 13.70 10.62 5.21
N VAL A 829 14.99 10.28 5.32
CA VAL A 829 15.49 8.90 5.27
C VAL A 829 14.86 8.05 6.38
N ASP A 830 14.50 6.81 6.04
CA ASP A 830 13.78 5.84 6.90
C ASP A 830 12.39 6.26 7.40
N VAL A 831 11.88 7.41 6.95
CA VAL A 831 10.49 7.87 7.17
C VAL A 831 9.71 7.84 5.85
N VAL A 832 10.27 8.43 4.80
CA VAL A 832 9.71 8.41 3.43
C VAL A 832 10.44 7.33 2.62
N LEU A 833 9.85 6.14 2.62
CA LEU A 833 10.36 4.96 1.93
C LEU A 833 10.27 5.09 0.41
N SER A 834 9.25 5.79 -0.10
CA SER A 834 9.08 6.10 -1.52
C SER A 834 10.22 6.95 -2.10
N GLY A 835 11.02 7.61 -1.24
CA GLY A 835 12.22 8.34 -1.64
C GLY A 835 13.44 7.46 -1.93
N VAL A 836 13.44 6.19 -1.50
CA VAL A 836 14.57 5.27 -1.70
C VAL A 836 14.94 5.08 -3.18
N PRO A 837 14.00 4.79 -4.10
CA PRO A 837 14.31 4.67 -5.53
C PRO A 837 14.93 5.95 -6.12
N VAL A 838 14.44 7.13 -5.71
CA VAL A 838 14.98 8.43 -6.19
C VAL A 838 16.42 8.63 -5.70
N ARG A 839 16.71 8.30 -4.44
CA ARG A 839 18.08 8.38 -3.88
C ARG A 839 19.01 7.34 -4.51
N GLU A 840 18.51 6.17 -4.91
CA GLU A 840 19.30 5.18 -5.65
C GLU A 840 19.61 5.60 -7.09
N GLU A 841 18.64 6.23 -7.77
CA GLU A 841 18.85 6.82 -9.11
C GLU A 841 19.89 7.94 -9.04
N LEU A 842 19.79 8.83 -8.04
CA LEU A 842 20.79 9.86 -7.76
C LEU A 842 22.18 9.27 -7.54
N ALA A 843 22.30 8.26 -6.66
CA ALA A 843 23.58 7.63 -6.38
C ALA A 843 24.16 6.90 -7.60
N THR A 844 23.30 6.29 -8.42
CA THR A 844 23.70 5.68 -9.68
C THR A 844 24.25 6.71 -10.65
N ALA A 845 23.55 7.83 -10.84
CA ALA A 845 24.01 8.94 -11.67
C ALA A 845 25.33 9.51 -11.14
N PHE A 846 25.45 9.73 -9.83
CA PHE A 846 26.70 10.15 -9.19
C PHE A 846 27.88 9.23 -9.54
N ARG A 847 27.73 7.91 -9.32
CA ARG A 847 28.80 6.92 -9.59
C ARG A 847 29.17 6.83 -11.06
N GLN A 848 28.26 7.16 -11.97
CA GLN A 848 28.52 7.18 -13.42
C GLN A 848 29.27 8.46 -13.82
N LEU A 849 28.90 9.61 -13.26
CA LEU A 849 29.49 10.90 -13.60
C LEU A 849 30.85 11.13 -12.92
N ALA A 850 31.06 10.63 -11.71
CA ALA A 850 32.30 10.83 -10.95
C ALA A 850 33.50 9.98 -11.42
N LYS A 851 33.29 9.06 -12.39
CA LYS A 851 34.35 8.19 -12.95
C LYS A 851 35.00 8.74 -14.21
N ASP A 852 34.34 9.70 -14.85
CA ASP A 852 34.80 10.39 -16.06
C ASP A 852 35.53 11.68 -15.68
#